data_AF-A0A5N7ZKK6-F1
#
_entry.id   AF-A0A5N7ZKK6-F1
#
_cell.length_a   1.000
_cell.length_b   1.000
_cell.length_c   1.000
_cell.angle_alpha   90.00
_cell.angle_beta   90.00
_cell.angle_gamma   90.00
#
_symmetry.space_group_name_H-M   'P 1'
#
loop_
_entity.id
_entity.type
_entity.pdbx_description
1 polymer ?
#
loop_
_entity_poly.entity_id
_entity_poly.type
_entity_poly.pdbx_seq_one_letter_code
_entity_poly.pdbx_strand_id
1 'polypeptide(L)'
;SARGRRAIWSAALCADGLMLDEADEHTLPDVEAVNRWLADARPQGPLRMAGGRDGRCTVLLRDTAEGATAALALNPSAHAEALLDWDALAPMLPPADIVPLAPPVGDTAGGHILAPADCALFLLEPTQPVLEPSRRLRARPDGAASPRIAVEAVSPTVNGGEFAVKCIPHERIAVRADIYMDGHEQLAAELRWRAIDETRWRVQPFVRGENDRWEAAFRPRRVGAHEFVVCAWFDAWETFRHDLELKHKAGRDLRLERMEGVQLLRAALARAEAETDAGADPESGSRPARDTLQDALGRLAAPSADEGSAADMEGSPPDEEQIALLLDDGLARAMRALDDRPFEAVSPQPYPLWVDRREACFSSWYELFPRSQSPQPGRHGTFDDVIQRLPDVRAMGFDVLYLPPIHPIGQRNRKGRNNSLRAEPDDVGSPYAIGSPDGGHDAIEPRLGRLEDFLRLVEAARGQGMEMALDFAIQCSPDHPWLAQHPDWFSWRPDGSLRYAENPPKKYEDIVNVAFYGAPPRRVRKLALWRALRDVVLFWARHGVRIFRVDNPHTKPLPFWQWLIADVHAQHPDVIFLSEAFTRPKMMYRLAKIGFTQSYTYFTWRNDKAELAAYLSEVSSSPAADFFRPHFFVNTPDINPYFLQTSGRPGFLIRAALAALGAGLWGVYSGFELCEAAPLPGREEYLDSEKYELRQRDWHAEGNIRAEIARLNQIRRANPALQSHRGLTLVDSGNDRVLAFYKSTPGHGNVVLAAISLDPFNPQPARIEAPLWLFGQPDTGALAAEDLLAEGRDTWQGKTRELTLLPDQPYRVWRLSLRG
;
A
#
# COMPACT_ATOMS: atom_id res chain seq x y z
N SER A 1 36.82 -5.58 13.69
CA SER A 1 36.43 -4.14 13.70
C SER A 1 35.02 -4.00 13.11
N ALA A 2 34.26 -2.96 13.44
CA ALA A 2 32.91 -2.74 12.88
C ALA A 2 32.92 -2.71 11.33
N ARG A 3 33.95 -2.09 10.74
CA ARG A 3 34.17 -2.08 9.29
C ARG A 3 34.36 -3.48 8.68
N GLY A 4 35.09 -4.36 9.35
CA GLY A 4 35.30 -5.74 8.91
C GLY A 4 33.99 -6.54 8.94
N ARG A 5 33.26 -6.46 10.07
CA ARG A 5 31.92 -7.07 10.22
C ARG A 5 30.98 -6.63 9.09
N ARG A 6 30.87 -5.32 8.87
CA ARG A 6 30.02 -4.73 7.82
C ARG A 6 30.37 -5.28 6.44
N ALA A 7 31.66 -5.38 6.11
CA ALA A 7 32.10 -5.89 4.81
C ALA A 7 31.72 -7.37 4.59
N ILE A 8 31.95 -8.22 5.59
CA ILE A 8 31.65 -9.66 5.52
C ILE A 8 30.13 -9.87 5.38
N TRP A 9 29.32 -9.23 6.22
CA TRP A 9 27.86 -9.39 6.19
C TRP A 9 27.23 -8.81 4.91
N SER A 10 27.77 -7.69 4.41
CA SER A 10 27.33 -7.14 3.11
C SER A 10 27.63 -8.11 1.98
N ALA A 11 28.82 -8.70 1.95
CA ALA A 11 29.18 -9.69 0.94
C ALA A 11 28.32 -10.96 1.04
N ALA A 12 28.07 -11.46 2.24
CA ALA A 12 27.23 -12.63 2.48
C ALA A 12 25.78 -12.45 1.99
N LEU A 13 25.20 -11.26 2.16
CA LEU A 13 23.85 -10.99 1.70
C LEU A 13 23.81 -10.67 0.19
N CYS A 14 24.81 -9.96 -0.34
CA CYS A 14 24.84 -9.53 -1.74
C CYS A 14 25.26 -10.63 -2.73
N ALA A 15 26.13 -11.56 -2.31
CA ALA A 15 26.68 -12.61 -3.14
C ALA A 15 26.21 -13.99 -2.66
N ASP A 16 26.59 -15.04 -3.38
CA ASP A 16 26.35 -16.43 -2.97
C ASP A 16 27.52 -17.01 -2.13
N GLY A 17 28.46 -16.15 -1.72
CA GLY A 17 29.62 -16.52 -0.90
C GLY A 17 30.68 -15.41 -0.80
N LEU A 18 31.71 -15.66 0.01
CA LEU A 18 32.88 -14.80 0.22
C LEU A 18 34.14 -15.65 0.05
N MET A 19 35.16 -15.16 -0.66
CA MET A 19 36.50 -15.77 -0.65
C MET A 19 37.42 -14.93 0.25
N LEU A 20 38.06 -15.60 1.22
CA LEU A 20 39.02 -15.00 2.15
C LEU A 20 40.36 -15.73 2.03
N ASP A 21 41.45 -15.05 2.39
CA ASP A 21 42.75 -15.69 2.59
C ASP A 21 42.73 -16.51 3.90
N GLU A 22 43.45 -17.64 3.96
CA GLU A 22 43.50 -18.53 5.13
C GLU A 22 43.99 -17.77 6.39
N ALA A 23 44.84 -16.75 6.20
CA ALA A 23 45.31 -15.89 7.29
C ALA A 23 44.20 -14.98 7.86
N ASP A 24 43.20 -14.61 7.07
CA ASP A 24 42.08 -13.75 7.47
C ASP A 24 40.93 -14.58 8.11
N GLU A 25 40.78 -15.84 7.73
CA GLU A 25 39.76 -16.76 8.24
C GLU A 25 39.83 -16.94 9.77
N HIS A 26 41.05 -16.97 10.32
CA HIS A 26 41.29 -17.11 11.77
C HIS A 26 41.19 -15.80 12.56
N THR A 27 41.03 -14.64 11.91
CA THR A 27 41.06 -13.31 12.57
C THR A 27 39.71 -12.61 12.63
N LEU A 28 38.66 -13.19 12.05
CA LEU A 28 37.34 -12.57 11.94
C LEU A 28 36.25 -13.45 12.58
N PRO A 29 35.87 -13.20 13.85
CA PRO A 29 34.82 -13.93 14.56
C PRO A 29 33.46 -13.99 13.84
N ASP A 30 33.20 -13.06 12.92
CA ASP A 30 31.97 -12.97 12.16
C ASP A 30 31.88 -14.02 11.02
N VAL A 31 32.99 -14.64 10.58
CA VAL A 31 32.98 -15.62 9.47
C VAL A 31 32.19 -16.88 9.84
N GLU A 32 32.40 -17.43 11.04
CA GLU A 32 31.65 -18.60 11.52
C GLU A 32 30.15 -18.29 11.67
N ALA A 33 29.82 -17.08 12.14
CA ALA A 33 28.42 -16.63 12.25
C ALA A 33 27.76 -16.52 10.86
N VAL A 34 28.47 -15.97 9.89
CA VAL A 34 28.01 -15.83 8.50
C VAL A 34 27.82 -17.18 7.83
N ASN A 35 28.76 -18.11 8.01
CA ASN A 35 28.66 -19.46 7.44
C ASN A 35 27.45 -20.22 8.00
N ARG A 36 27.19 -20.13 9.31
CA ARG A 36 25.98 -20.68 9.92
C ARG A 36 24.72 -20.03 9.34
N TRP A 37 24.68 -18.70 9.28
CA TRP A 37 23.54 -17.98 8.72
C TRP A 37 23.29 -18.31 7.25
N LEU A 38 24.32 -18.44 6.40
CA LEU A 38 24.18 -18.82 5.00
C LEU A 38 23.62 -20.25 4.84
N ALA A 39 24.07 -21.18 5.69
CA ALA A 39 23.55 -22.55 5.70
C ALA A 39 22.07 -22.62 6.09
N ASP A 40 21.67 -21.81 7.07
CA ASP A 40 20.29 -21.75 7.56
C ASP A 40 19.39 -20.97 6.60
N ALA A 41 19.69 -19.69 6.38
CA ALA A 41 18.85 -18.75 5.64
C ALA A 41 18.83 -18.99 4.12
N ARG A 42 19.94 -19.46 3.52
CA ARG A 42 20.03 -19.73 2.06
C ARG A 42 19.40 -18.60 1.22
N PRO A 43 20.00 -17.39 1.24
CA PRO A 43 19.45 -16.23 0.55
C PRO A 43 19.30 -16.49 -0.96
N GLN A 44 18.16 -16.09 -1.52
CA GLN A 44 17.77 -16.33 -2.90
C GLN A 44 17.05 -15.13 -3.50
N GLY A 45 16.91 -15.14 -4.82
CA GLY A 45 16.22 -14.08 -5.55
C GLY A 45 17.01 -12.76 -5.64
N PRO A 46 16.40 -11.72 -6.22
CA PRO A 46 17.06 -10.46 -6.48
C PRO A 46 17.29 -9.66 -5.20
N LEU A 47 18.46 -9.03 -5.11
CA LEU A 47 18.77 -8.06 -4.06
C LEU A 47 17.92 -6.80 -4.25
N ARG A 48 17.28 -6.33 -3.17
CA ARG A 48 16.56 -5.06 -3.13
C ARG A 48 17.29 -4.12 -2.16
N MET A 49 17.32 -2.83 -2.48
CA MET A 49 18.03 -1.84 -1.67
C MET A 49 17.17 -0.61 -1.42
N ALA A 50 17.21 -0.10 -0.18
CA ALA A 50 16.63 1.17 0.21
C ALA A 50 17.72 2.05 0.85
N GLY A 51 17.65 3.36 0.62
CA GLY A 51 18.47 4.36 1.31
C GLY A 51 17.59 5.30 2.14
N GLY A 52 18.14 5.85 3.21
CA GLY A 52 17.50 6.88 4.03
C GLY A 52 17.67 8.30 3.48
N ARG A 53 16.94 9.26 4.06
CA ARG A 53 16.84 10.68 3.64
C ARG A 53 18.20 11.38 3.59
N ASP A 54 19.05 11.04 4.55
CA ASP A 54 20.38 11.60 4.73
C ASP A 54 21.46 10.86 3.93
N GLY A 55 21.10 9.76 3.25
CA GLY A 55 22.02 8.86 2.55
C GLY A 55 22.97 8.10 3.48
N ARG A 56 22.74 8.12 4.80
CA ARG A 56 23.67 7.51 5.78
C ARG A 56 23.27 6.10 6.19
N CYS A 57 22.05 5.66 5.92
CA CYS A 57 21.66 4.27 6.15
C CYS A 57 21.27 3.63 4.82
N THR A 58 21.84 2.46 4.53
CA THR A 58 21.47 1.62 3.40
C THR A 58 20.96 0.30 3.94
N VAL A 59 19.79 -0.13 3.47
CA VAL A 59 19.21 -1.43 3.83
C VAL A 59 19.17 -2.32 2.61
N LEU A 60 19.72 -3.51 2.76
CA LEU A 60 19.72 -4.56 1.76
C LEU A 60 18.70 -5.62 2.15
N LEU A 61 17.86 -6.03 1.22
CA LEU A 61 16.78 -6.98 1.42
C LEU A 61 16.95 -8.15 0.44
N ARG A 62 16.90 -9.40 0.94
CA ARG A 62 16.97 -10.60 0.11
C ARG A 62 16.08 -11.70 0.70
N ASP A 63 15.36 -12.41 -0.16
CA ASP A 63 14.45 -13.47 0.28
C ASP A 63 15.26 -14.72 0.69
N THR A 64 14.71 -15.56 1.55
CA THR A 64 15.36 -16.78 2.06
C THR A 64 14.65 -18.04 1.53
N ALA A 65 15.30 -19.20 1.62
CA ALA A 65 14.71 -20.47 1.16
C ALA A 65 13.41 -20.85 1.89
N GLU A 66 13.25 -20.40 3.13
CA GLU A 66 12.08 -20.70 3.99
C GLU A 66 10.94 -19.68 3.85
N GLY A 67 11.02 -18.76 2.89
CA GLY A 67 9.98 -17.77 2.61
C GLY A 67 10.02 -16.52 3.51
N ALA A 68 11.03 -16.40 4.37
CA ALA A 68 11.33 -15.17 5.09
C ALA A 68 12.13 -14.19 4.21
N THR A 69 12.36 -12.98 4.71
CA THR A 69 13.25 -12.01 4.05
C THR A 69 14.30 -11.54 5.05
N ALA A 70 15.56 -11.57 4.67
CA ALA A 70 16.65 -10.98 5.45
C ALA A 70 16.80 -9.50 5.10
N ALA A 71 16.96 -8.66 6.11
CA ALA A 71 17.21 -7.23 5.97
C ALA A 71 18.50 -6.85 6.69
N LEU A 72 19.53 -6.43 5.95
CA LEU A 72 20.80 -5.95 6.51
C LEU A 72 20.86 -4.43 6.40
N ALA A 73 20.79 -3.74 7.53
CA ALA A 73 20.98 -2.31 7.62
C ALA A 73 22.47 -1.97 7.80
N LEU A 74 22.95 -0.99 7.06
CA LEU A 74 24.36 -0.62 6.95
C LEU A 74 24.54 0.88 7.19
N ASN A 75 25.46 1.24 8.07
CA ASN A 75 25.98 2.60 8.18
C ASN A 75 27.32 2.69 7.40
N PRO A 76 27.38 3.34 6.23
CA PRO A 76 28.61 3.52 5.47
C PRO A 76 29.56 4.53 6.14
N SER A 77 29.07 5.46 6.95
CA SER A 77 29.85 6.53 7.59
C SER A 77 30.72 6.00 8.72
N ALA A 78 32.01 6.34 8.72
CA ALA A 78 32.93 5.99 9.81
C ALA A 78 32.89 6.97 11.00
N HIS A 79 32.13 8.06 10.91
CA HIS A 79 32.22 9.18 11.85
C HIS A 79 30.88 9.67 12.37
N ALA A 80 29.76 9.13 11.89
CA ALA A 80 28.45 9.62 12.25
C ALA A 80 27.44 8.48 12.35
N GLU A 81 26.49 8.63 13.24
CA GLU A 81 25.33 7.74 13.36
C GLU A 81 24.43 7.85 12.12
N ALA A 82 23.69 6.77 11.88
CA ALA A 82 22.72 6.66 10.80
C ALA A 82 21.37 6.19 11.34
N LEU A 83 20.29 6.83 10.89
CA LEU A 83 18.92 6.48 11.27
C LEU A 83 18.31 5.54 10.23
N LEU A 84 17.67 4.46 10.70
CA LEU A 84 16.88 3.57 9.88
C LEU A 84 15.50 4.19 9.59
N ASP A 85 15.22 4.44 8.31
CA ASP A 85 13.94 5.03 7.89
C ASP A 85 12.91 3.95 7.56
N TRP A 86 12.09 3.59 8.54
CA TRP A 86 11.00 2.62 8.35
C TRP A 86 9.91 3.08 7.39
N ASP A 87 9.72 4.40 7.20
CA ASP A 87 8.75 4.91 6.22
C ASP A 87 9.25 4.69 4.79
N ALA A 88 10.56 4.77 4.57
CA ALA A 88 11.15 4.41 3.29
C ALA A 88 11.18 2.89 3.04
N LEU A 89 11.32 2.09 4.10
CA LEU A 89 11.36 0.64 3.99
C LEU A 89 9.99 0.00 3.81
N ALA A 90 8.95 0.51 4.47
CA ALA A 90 7.64 -0.12 4.54
C ALA A 90 7.10 -0.61 3.17
N PRO A 91 7.18 0.18 2.07
CA PRO A 91 6.71 -0.29 0.76
C PRO A 91 7.49 -1.47 0.19
N MET A 92 8.66 -1.82 0.75
CA MET A 92 9.53 -2.91 0.30
C MET A 92 9.51 -4.14 1.21
N LEU A 93 8.85 -4.07 2.36
CA LEU A 93 8.80 -5.17 3.32
C LEU A 93 7.64 -6.13 3.02
N PRO A 94 7.83 -7.45 3.15
CA PRO A 94 6.73 -8.41 3.14
C PRO A 94 5.85 -8.25 4.41
N PRO A 95 4.64 -8.84 4.44
CA PRO A 95 3.84 -8.94 5.67
C PRO A 95 4.52 -9.83 6.72
N ALA A 96 5.33 -9.24 7.58
CA ALA A 96 6.21 -9.97 8.46
C ALA A 96 6.36 -9.35 9.85
N ASP A 97 6.74 -10.16 10.82
CA ASP A 97 7.31 -9.68 12.07
C ASP A 97 8.82 -9.44 11.89
N ILE A 98 9.31 -8.36 12.48
CA ILE A 98 10.72 -7.96 12.38
C ILE A 98 11.44 -8.54 13.61
N VAL A 99 12.26 -9.55 13.38
CA VAL A 99 13.05 -10.23 14.42
C VAL A 99 14.52 -9.82 14.27
N PRO A 100 15.10 -9.07 15.23
CA PRO A 100 16.52 -8.75 15.18
C PRO A 100 17.35 -10.03 15.39
N LEU A 101 18.36 -10.26 14.55
CA LEU A 101 19.24 -11.42 14.64
C LEU A 101 20.58 -11.05 15.27
N ALA A 102 21.08 -11.93 16.13
CA ALA A 102 22.37 -11.80 16.80
C ALA A 102 23.34 -12.89 16.36
N PRO A 103 24.57 -12.56 15.87
CA PRO A 103 25.07 -11.32 15.27
C PRO A 103 24.79 -11.23 13.74
N PRO A 104 24.94 -10.04 13.11
CA PRO A 104 25.43 -8.78 13.67
C PRO A 104 24.28 -8.02 14.35
N VAL A 105 24.37 -7.84 15.67
CA VAL A 105 23.33 -7.15 16.47
C VAL A 105 23.34 -5.66 16.19
N GLY A 106 24.51 -5.10 15.84
CA GLY A 106 24.76 -3.67 15.96
C GLY A 106 24.57 -3.17 17.40
N ASP A 107 25.14 -2.02 17.75
CA ASP A 107 24.76 -1.35 19.00
C ASP A 107 23.52 -0.48 18.72
N THR A 108 22.33 -1.11 18.60
CA THR A 108 21.10 -0.38 18.32
C THR A 108 20.55 0.27 19.59
N ALA A 109 21.14 1.38 20.02
CA ALA A 109 20.53 2.24 21.03
C ALA A 109 19.15 2.71 20.51
N GLY A 110 18.07 2.23 21.14
CA GLY A 110 16.69 2.60 20.77
C GLY A 110 16.14 1.96 19.48
N GLY A 111 16.76 0.89 18.95
CA GLY A 111 16.20 0.05 17.88
C GLY A 111 16.15 0.64 16.47
N HIS A 112 16.59 1.89 16.27
CA HIS A 112 16.51 2.58 14.96
C HIS A 112 17.80 3.31 14.55
N ILE A 113 18.81 3.39 15.42
CA ILE A 113 20.06 4.10 15.16
C ILE A 113 21.20 3.07 15.01
N LEU A 114 22.03 3.25 13.98
CA LEU A 114 23.25 2.48 13.76
C LEU A 114 24.48 3.34 14.08
N ALA A 115 25.36 2.80 14.93
CA ALA A 115 26.65 3.40 15.24
C ALA A 115 27.54 3.54 13.98
N PRO A 116 28.55 4.44 14.00
CA PRO A 116 29.46 4.63 12.88
C PRO A 116 30.11 3.31 12.41
N ALA A 117 30.07 3.07 11.10
CA ALA A 117 30.59 1.89 10.40
C ALA A 117 29.95 0.55 10.78
N ASP A 118 28.86 0.55 11.54
CA ASP A 118 28.21 -0.67 12.03
C ASP A 118 27.14 -1.21 11.04
N CYS A 119 26.60 -2.38 11.38
CA CYS A 119 25.52 -3.03 10.65
C CYS A 119 24.62 -3.85 11.58
N ALA A 120 23.35 -4.02 11.22
CA ALA A 120 22.37 -4.82 11.94
C ALA A 120 21.58 -5.71 10.97
N LEU A 121 21.41 -6.99 11.30
CA LEU A 121 20.62 -7.94 10.52
C LEU A 121 19.27 -8.20 11.18
N PHE A 122 18.22 -8.18 10.38
CA PHE A 122 16.87 -8.54 10.77
C PHE A 122 16.36 -9.69 9.91
N LEU A 123 15.58 -10.58 10.52
CA LEU A 123 14.77 -11.56 9.83
C LEU A 123 13.32 -11.09 9.81
N LEU A 124 12.71 -11.09 8.64
CA LEU A 124 11.31 -10.77 8.42
C LEU A 124 10.53 -12.08 8.33
N GLU A 125 10.01 -12.52 9.47
CA GLU A 125 9.26 -13.77 9.60
C GLU A 125 7.82 -13.59 9.10
N PRO A 126 7.36 -14.39 8.12
CA PRO A 126 6.02 -14.21 7.54
C PRO A 126 4.91 -14.28 8.59
N THR A 127 4.02 -13.29 8.56
CA THR A 127 2.83 -13.28 9.42
C THR A 127 1.68 -14.06 8.78
N GLN A 128 0.83 -14.64 9.62
CA GLN A 128 -0.43 -15.20 9.15
C GLN A 128 -1.42 -14.08 8.81
N PRO A 129 -2.15 -14.17 7.69
CA PRO A 129 -3.24 -13.24 7.39
C PRO A 129 -4.27 -13.21 8.51
N VAL A 130 -5.01 -12.10 8.60
CA VAL A 130 -6.15 -11.97 9.50
C VAL A 130 -7.30 -12.79 8.95
N LEU A 131 -7.75 -13.77 9.73
CA LEU A 131 -8.91 -14.58 9.39
C LEU A 131 -10.12 -13.95 10.08
N GLU A 132 -11.22 -13.66 9.36
CA GLU A 132 -12.40 -13.13 10.04
C GLU A 132 -13.05 -14.19 10.94
N PRO A 133 -13.17 -13.96 12.27
CA PRO A 133 -14.28 -14.54 13.00
C PRO A 133 -15.55 -13.80 12.56
N SER A 134 -16.56 -14.53 12.10
CA SER A 134 -17.86 -13.97 11.73
C SER A 134 -18.52 -13.26 12.92
N ARG A 135 -18.25 -11.97 13.14
CA ARG A 135 -18.93 -11.15 14.16
C ARG A 135 -19.16 -9.74 13.65
N ARG A 136 -20.43 -9.47 13.31
CA ARG A 136 -20.96 -8.10 13.31
C ARG A 136 -21.06 -7.63 14.76
N LEU A 137 -20.17 -6.75 15.19
CA LEU A 137 -20.37 -5.99 16.41
C LEU A 137 -21.59 -5.07 16.21
N ARG A 138 -22.64 -5.33 16.98
CA ARG A 138 -23.76 -4.38 17.13
C ARG A 138 -23.28 -3.27 18.06
N ALA A 139 -23.49 -2.02 17.65
CA ALA A 139 -23.46 -0.89 18.57
C ALA A 139 -24.49 -1.12 19.69
N ARG A 140 -24.09 -0.94 20.95
CA ARG A 140 -25.02 -0.72 22.05
C ARG A 140 -25.49 0.74 21.97
N PRO A 141 -26.78 1.02 21.84
CA PRO A 141 -27.29 2.34 22.16
C PRO A 141 -27.68 2.32 23.64
N ASP A 142 -26.72 2.56 24.53
CA ASP A 142 -27.09 3.01 25.87
C ASP A 142 -27.15 4.53 25.81
N GLY A 143 -28.37 5.05 25.68
CA GLY A 143 -28.63 6.48 25.74
C GLY A 143 -28.43 6.98 27.16
N ALA A 144 -27.42 7.82 27.39
CA ALA A 144 -27.28 8.61 28.61
C ALA A 144 -26.15 9.64 28.43
N ALA A 145 -26.49 10.93 28.41
CA ALA A 145 -25.60 12.12 28.41
C ALA A 145 -24.50 12.20 27.32
N SER A 146 -24.13 13.42 26.92
CA SER A 146 -22.92 13.61 26.10
C SER A 146 -21.70 13.25 26.95
N PRO A 147 -20.68 12.54 26.41
CA PRO A 147 -19.41 12.40 27.12
C PRO A 147 -18.84 13.78 27.45
N ARG A 148 -18.17 13.90 28.61
CA ARG A 148 -17.60 15.16 29.08
C ARG A 148 -16.41 15.60 28.23
N ILE A 149 -15.64 14.63 27.73
CA ILE A 149 -14.51 14.86 26.83
C ILE A 149 -15.01 14.72 25.39
N ALA A 150 -14.75 15.73 24.57
CA ALA A 150 -15.03 15.72 23.14
C ALA A 150 -13.90 14.99 22.40
N VAL A 151 -14.27 14.06 21.52
CA VAL A 151 -13.36 13.39 20.58
C VAL A 151 -13.93 13.57 19.18
N GLU A 152 -13.33 14.47 18.42
CA GLU A 152 -13.86 14.94 17.13
C GLU A 152 -12.82 14.84 16.01
N ALA A 153 -13.27 15.05 14.77
CA ALA A 153 -12.43 15.14 13.57
C ALA A 153 -11.35 14.04 13.43
N VAL A 154 -11.70 12.80 13.82
CA VAL A 154 -10.80 11.65 13.75
C VAL A 154 -10.43 11.37 12.29
N SER A 155 -9.13 11.22 12.03
CA SER A 155 -8.56 10.90 10.72
C SER A 155 -7.40 9.91 10.86
N PRO A 156 -7.11 9.07 9.86
CA PRO A 156 -7.84 8.93 8.60
C PRO A 156 -9.19 8.22 8.81
N THR A 157 -10.19 8.59 8.01
CA THR A 157 -11.50 7.94 8.05
C THR A 157 -12.18 8.07 6.70
N VAL A 158 -12.96 7.06 6.32
CA VAL A 158 -13.76 7.07 5.08
C VAL A 158 -15.23 7.10 5.47
N ASN A 159 -15.93 8.17 5.10
CA ASN A 159 -17.35 8.37 5.44
C ASN A 159 -17.60 8.27 6.96
N GLY A 160 -16.71 8.83 7.79
CA GLY A 160 -16.85 8.82 9.25
C GLY A 160 -16.69 7.44 9.90
N GLY A 161 -16.11 6.46 9.20
CA GLY A 161 -15.88 5.09 9.67
C GLY A 161 -16.84 4.07 9.06
N GLU A 162 -17.69 4.47 8.10
CA GLU A 162 -18.56 3.53 7.36
C GLU A 162 -17.73 2.54 6.50
N PHE A 163 -16.58 2.97 5.98
CA PHE A 163 -15.70 2.15 5.14
C PHE A 163 -14.26 2.15 5.65
N ALA A 164 -13.57 1.05 5.34
CA ALA A 164 -12.17 0.89 5.70
C ALA A 164 -11.27 1.90 4.98
N VAL A 165 -10.36 2.51 5.74
CA VAL A 165 -9.13 3.07 5.17
C VAL A 165 -8.28 1.90 4.65
N LYS A 166 -7.58 2.07 3.54
CA LYS A 166 -6.73 1.06 2.94
C LYS A 166 -5.25 1.39 3.10
N CYS A 167 -4.46 0.40 3.45
CA CYS A 167 -3.01 0.50 3.57
C CYS A 167 -2.33 -0.82 3.18
N ILE A 168 -1.01 -0.88 3.39
CA ILE A 168 -0.18 -2.09 3.26
C ILE A 168 0.55 -2.40 4.58
N PRO A 169 1.11 -3.61 4.76
CA PRO A 169 1.95 -3.95 5.90
C PRO A 169 3.06 -2.92 6.14
N HIS A 170 3.38 -2.69 7.40
CA HIS A 170 4.40 -1.75 7.87
C HIS A 170 4.13 -0.27 7.55
N GLU A 171 3.11 0.07 6.77
CA GLU A 171 2.73 1.45 6.48
C GLU A 171 2.35 2.17 7.78
N ARG A 172 2.89 3.38 7.96
CA ARG A 172 2.59 4.21 9.12
C ARG A 172 1.19 4.81 8.99
N ILE A 173 0.29 4.42 9.87
CA ILE A 173 -1.02 5.04 9.98
C ILE A 173 -0.95 6.14 11.04
N ALA A 174 -0.89 7.40 10.58
CA ALA A 174 -0.93 8.57 11.46
C ALA A 174 -2.39 8.92 11.79
N VAL A 175 -2.81 8.60 13.01
CA VAL A 175 -4.14 8.92 13.53
C VAL A 175 -4.11 10.27 14.21
N ARG A 176 -5.06 11.13 13.86
CA ARG A 176 -5.25 12.44 14.47
C ARG A 176 -6.69 12.65 14.90
N ALA A 177 -6.89 13.33 16.02
CA ALA A 177 -8.21 13.67 16.56
C ALA A 177 -8.16 15.01 17.28
N ASP A 178 -9.28 15.72 17.30
CA ASP A 178 -9.45 16.90 18.15
C ASP A 178 -9.98 16.40 19.50
N ILE A 179 -9.24 16.64 20.58
CA ILE A 179 -9.55 16.10 21.91
C ILE A 179 -9.45 17.22 22.95
N TYR A 180 -10.59 17.56 23.55
CA TYR A 180 -10.72 18.65 24.52
C TYR A 180 -11.87 18.43 25.50
N MET A 181 -11.87 19.17 26.61
CA MET A 181 -12.92 19.18 27.63
C MET A 181 -13.19 20.60 28.12
N ASP A 182 -14.26 20.81 28.88
CA ASP A 182 -14.46 22.05 29.63
C ASP A 182 -13.34 22.28 30.66
N GLY A 183 -12.99 23.54 30.92
CA GLY A 183 -11.99 23.91 31.95
C GLY A 183 -10.57 24.12 31.42
N HIS A 184 -9.58 23.94 32.30
CA HIS A 184 -8.14 24.14 32.04
C HIS A 184 -7.28 22.92 32.39
N GLU A 185 -7.96 21.83 32.75
CA GLU A 185 -7.40 20.55 33.13
C GLU A 185 -6.64 19.88 31.99
N GLN A 186 -5.66 19.04 32.35
CA GLN A 186 -4.90 18.26 31.39
C GLN A 186 -5.62 16.96 31.06
N LEU A 187 -5.47 16.54 29.80
CA LEU A 187 -6.03 15.30 29.27
C LEU A 187 -4.92 14.31 28.97
N ALA A 188 -5.25 13.03 29.04
CA ALA A 188 -4.48 11.96 28.43
C ALA A 188 -5.32 11.31 27.33
N ALA A 189 -4.64 10.85 26.29
CA ALA A 189 -5.28 10.15 25.19
C ALA A 189 -4.40 9.02 24.68
N GLU A 190 -5.04 7.93 24.26
CA GLU A 190 -4.37 6.80 23.64
C GLU A 190 -5.15 6.27 22.43
N LEU A 191 -4.38 5.80 21.44
CA LEU A 191 -4.87 5.05 20.30
C LEU A 191 -4.86 3.58 20.67
N ARG A 192 -6.02 2.92 20.57
CA ARG A 192 -6.10 1.45 20.68
C ARG A 192 -6.33 0.86 19.30
N TRP A 193 -5.55 -0.14 18.91
CA TRP A 193 -5.72 -0.84 17.63
C TRP A 193 -5.49 -2.35 17.74
N ARG A 194 -6.04 -3.12 16.80
CA ARG A 194 -5.87 -4.58 16.71
C ARG A 194 -6.23 -5.13 15.34
N ALA A 195 -5.82 -6.37 15.06
CA ALA A 195 -6.46 -7.18 14.02
C ALA A 195 -7.83 -7.68 14.51
N ILE A 196 -8.82 -7.87 13.62
CA ILE A 196 -10.19 -8.27 14.04
C ILE A 196 -10.26 -9.66 14.71
N ASP A 197 -9.27 -10.53 14.47
CA ASP A 197 -9.16 -11.83 15.12
C ASP A 197 -8.40 -11.80 16.45
N GLU A 198 -7.86 -10.65 16.85
CA GLU A 198 -7.20 -10.44 18.14
C GLU A 198 -8.21 -9.96 19.19
N THR A 199 -8.12 -10.49 20.41
CA THR A 199 -8.93 -10.00 21.54
C THR A 199 -8.28 -8.80 22.22
N ARG A 200 -6.95 -8.79 22.33
CA ARG A 200 -6.18 -7.77 23.03
C ARG A 200 -5.94 -6.54 22.14
N TRP A 201 -6.21 -5.36 22.69
CA TRP A 201 -5.85 -4.10 22.08
C TRP A 201 -4.37 -3.80 22.29
N ARG A 202 -3.72 -3.30 21.24
CA ARG A 202 -2.41 -2.66 21.31
C ARG A 202 -2.63 -1.16 21.53
N VAL A 203 -1.78 -0.52 22.32
CA VAL A 203 -1.96 0.86 22.77
C VAL A 203 -0.79 1.72 22.32
N GLN A 204 -1.07 2.93 21.85
CA GLN A 204 -0.09 3.96 21.55
C GLN A 204 -0.55 5.29 22.19
N PRO A 205 0.26 5.96 23.02
CA PRO A 205 -0.11 7.26 23.56
C PRO A 205 -0.21 8.31 22.44
N PHE A 206 -1.20 9.19 22.54
CA PHE A 206 -1.29 10.39 21.71
C PHE A 206 -0.35 11.48 22.24
N VAL A 207 0.19 12.27 21.33
CA VAL A 207 0.92 13.50 21.62
C VAL A 207 0.01 14.69 21.31
N ARG A 208 -0.14 15.61 22.27
CA ARG A 208 -0.89 16.85 22.07
C ARG A 208 -0.10 17.79 21.16
N GLY A 209 -0.68 18.14 20.03
CA GLY A 209 -0.20 19.21 19.15
C GLY A 209 -0.86 20.55 19.49
N GLU A 210 -0.80 21.47 18.52
CA GLU A 210 -1.44 22.79 18.66
C GLU A 210 -2.97 22.69 18.52
N ASN A 211 -3.68 23.61 19.17
CA ASN A 211 -5.14 23.76 19.05
C ASN A 211 -5.90 22.45 19.27
N ASP A 212 -5.56 21.73 20.35
CA ASP A 212 -6.18 20.47 20.76
C ASP A 212 -6.17 19.36 19.70
N ARG A 213 -5.26 19.45 18.72
CA ARG A 213 -5.04 18.41 17.72
C ARG A 213 -4.03 17.40 18.23
N TRP A 214 -4.47 16.19 18.52
CA TRP A 214 -3.62 15.11 19.01
C TRP A 214 -3.19 14.19 17.87
N GLU A 215 -1.97 13.65 17.93
CA GLU A 215 -1.45 12.67 16.97
C GLU A 215 -0.87 11.41 17.65
N ALA A 216 -1.18 10.24 17.09
CA ALA A 216 -0.56 8.95 17.40
C ALA A 216 -0.33 8.19 16.09
N ALA A 217 0.58 7.22 16.08
CA ALA A 217 0.79 6.39 14.88
C ALA A 217 1.07 4.94 15.21
N PHE A 218 0.67 4.04 14.31
CA PHE A 218 0.95 2.61 14.41
C PHE A 218 1.27 2.02 13.03
N ARG A 219 1.78 0.78 13.01
CA ARG A 219 2.13 0.03 11.80
C ARG A 219 1.53 -1.38 11.86
N PRO A 220 0.41 -1.65 11.17
CA PRO A 220 -0.11 -3.01 11.08
C PRO A 220 0.86 -3.87 10.25
N ARG A 221 0.94 -5.17 10.57
CA ARG A 221 1.90 -6.10 9.91
C ARG A 221 1.20 -7.21 9.13
N ARG A 222 0.00 -7.59 9.56
CA ARG A 222 -0.79 -8.70 9.00
C ARG A 222 -1.67 -8.20 7.87
N VAL A 223 -1.82 -8.97 6.80
CA VAL A 223 -2.79 -8.70 5.72
C VAL A 223 -4.20 -9.03 6.21
N GLY A 224 -5.16 -8.15 5.98
CA GLY A 224 -6.57 -8.31 6.29
C GLY A 224 -7.15 -7.21 7.21
N ALA A 225 -8.31 -7.49 7.80
CA ALA A 225 -9.07 -6.50 8.55
C ALA A 225 -8.46 -6.13 9.91
N HIS A 226 -8.36 -4.84 10.16
CA HIS A 226 -7.91 -4.24 11.40
C HIS A 226 -8.90 -3.15 11.83
N GLU A 227 -8.81 -2.73 13.08
CA GLU A 227 -9.59 -1.61 13.59
C GLU A 227 -8.82 -0.79 14.63
N PHE A 228 -9.21 0.46 14.79
CA PHE A 228 -8.71 1.32 15.86
C PHE A 228 -9.82 2.17 16.50
N VAL A 229 -9.60 2.60 17.75
CA VAL A 229 -10.42 3.56 18.48
C VAL A 229 -9.54 4.62 19.12
N VAL A 230 -10.10 5.80 19.33
CA VAL A 230 -9.48 6.90 20.09
C VAL A 230 -10.10 6.91 21.48
N CYS A 231 -9.25 6.92 22.50
CA CYS A 231 -9.67 6.96 23.90
C CYS A 231 -9.02 8.16 24.58
N ALA A 232 -9.76 8.90 25.38
CA ALA A 232 -9.26 10.05 26.13
C ALA A 232 -9.91 10.12 27.51
N TRP A 233 -9.17 10.62 28.50
CA TRP A 233 -9.63 10.77 29.88
C TRP A 233 -8.98 11.99 30.53
N PHE A 234 -9.56 12.45 31.63
CA PHE A 234 -8.98 13.51 32.46
C PHE A 234 -7.73 12.97 33.17
N ASP A 235 -6.59 13.63 32.97
CA ASP A 235 -5.34 13.23 33.60
C ASP A 235 -5.13 14.02 34.90
N ALA A 236 -5.54 13.42 36.00
CA ALA A 236 -5.44 14.03 37.33
C ALA A 236 -3.98 14.32 37.71
N TRP A 237 -3.04 13.44 37.36
CA TRP A 237 -1.64 13.60 37.72
C TRP A 237 -0.95 14.67 36.88
N GLU A 238 -1.17 14.70 35.57
CA GLU A 238 -0.59 15.73 34.70
C GLU A 238 -1.16 17.11 35.02
N THR A 239 -2.44 17.19 35.39
CA THR A 239 -3.06 18.43 35.88
C THR A 239 -2.36 18.92 37.14
N PHE A 240 -2.21 18.04 38.14
CA PHE A 240 -1.46 18.34 39.36
C PHE A 240 -0.01 18.77 39.06
N ARG A 241 0.68 18.06 38.17
CA ARG A 241 2.08 18.30 37.81
C ARG A 241 2.27 19.66 37.14
N HIS A 242 1.35 20.03 36.24
CA HIS A 242 1.33 21.34 35.61
C HIS A 242 1.14 22.47 36.62
N ASP A 243 0.17 22.32 37.52
CA ASP A 243 -0.10 23.32 38.56
C ASP A 243 1.06 23.46 39.55
N LEU A 244 1.68 22.35 39.94
CA LEU A 244 2.87 22.32 40.78
C LEU A 244 4.03 23.08 40.10
N GLU A 245 4.29 22.82 38.82
CA GLU A 245 5.36 23.48 38.06
C GLU A 245 5.15 25.00 37.99
N LEU A 246 3.92 25.46 37.70
CA LEU A 246 3.59 26.88 37.65
C LEU A 246 3.76 27.56 39.01
N LYS A 247 3.29 26.91 40.08
CA LYS A 247 3.40 27.43 41.45
C LYS A 247 4.86 27.46 41.94
N HIS A 248 5.67 26.46 41.58
CA HIS A 248 7.11 26.40 41.87
C HIS A 248 7.84 27.58 41.22
N LYS A 249 7.63 27.79 39.91
CA LYS A 249 8.22 28.92 39.17
C LYS A 249 7.79 30.28 39.72
N ALA A 250 6.60 30.36 40.30
CA ALA A 250 6.07 31.57 40.93
C ALA A 250 6.55 31.77 42.39
N GLY A 251 7.37 30.86 42.95
CA GLY A 251 7.87 30.92 44.32
C GLY A 251 6.75 30.84 45.36
N ARG A 252 5.69 30.09 45.07
CA ARG A 252 4.57 29.89 46.01
C ARG A 252 4.92 28.82 47.03
N ASP A 253 4.17 28.83 48.12
CA ASP A 253 4.22 27.76 49.11
C ASP A 253 3.57 26.48 48.55
N LEU A 254 4.34 25.38 48.54
CA LEU A 254 3.99 24.11 47.88
C LEU A 254 3.57 22.99 48.86
N ARG A 255 3.27 23.34 50.11
CA ARG A 255 2.89 22.37 51.15
C ARG A 255 1.67 21.55 50.79
N LEU A 256 0.63 22.22 50.30
CA LEU A 256 -0.63 21.59 49.93
C LEU A 256 -0.44 20.70 48.71
N GLU A 257 0.35 21.13 47.75
CA GLU A 257 0.64 20.38 46.53
C GLU A 257 1.41 19.09 46.86
N ARG A 258 2.37 19.13 47.79
CA ARG A 258 3.02 17.89 48.26
C ARG A 258 2.01 16.92 48.87
N MET A 259 1.08 17.41 49.71
CA MET A 259 0.04 16.58 50.33
C MET A 259 -0.90 15.98 49.27
N GLU A 260 -1.32 16.78 48.29
CA GLU A 260 -2.17 16.35 47.17
C GLU A 260 -1.47 15.29 46.31
N GLY A 261 -0.20 15.51 45.94
CA GLY A 261 0.60 14.53 45.21
C GLY A 261 0.72 13.19 45.96
N VAL A 262 0.96 13.22 47.26
CA VAL A 262 0.99 12.01 48.12
C VAL A 262 -0.38 11.30 48.14
N GLN A 263 -1.49 12.05 48.18
CA GLN A 263 -2.83 11.46 48.12
C GLN A 263 -3.10 10.77 46.78
N LEU A 264 -2.72 11.41 45.66
CA LEU A 264 -2.85 10.84 44.32
C LEU A 264 -2.04 9.54 44.17
N LEU A 265 -0.79 9.52 44.64
CA LEU A 265 0.08 8.34 44.65
C LEU A 265 -0.54 7.18 45.46
N ARG A 266 -1.05 7.48 46.66
CA ARG A 266 -1.72 6.48 47.51
C ARG A 266 -2.99 5.93 46.86
N ALA A 267 -3.79 6.78 46.22
CA ALA A 267 -4.98 6.35 45.50
C ALA A 267 -4.63 5.41 44.33
N ALA A 268 -3.59 5.74 43.55
CA ALA A 268 -3.13 4.89 42.46
C ALA A 268 -2.64 3.51 42.93
N LEU A 269 -1.89 3.44 44.03
CA LEU A 269 -1.47 2.17 44.61
C LEU A 269 -2.65 1.34 45.13
N ALA A 270 -3.59 1.96 45.85
CA ALA A 270 -4.76 1.26 46.39
C ALA A 270 -5.61 0.64 45.27
N ARG A 271 -5.76 1.33 44.12
CA ARG A 271 -6.42 0.78 42.93
C ARG A 271 -5.68 -0.43 42.39
N ALA A 272 -4.35 -0.31 42.26
CA ALA A 272 -3.54 -1.38 41.72
C ALA A 272 -3.56 -2.63 42.61
N GLU A 273 -3.65 -2.48 43.94
CA GLU A 273 -3.84 -3.59 44.88
C GLU A 273 -5.20 -4.28 44.67
N ALA A 274 -6.29 -3.52 44.58
CA ALA A 274 -7.65 -4.04 44.38
C ALA A 274 -7.81 -4.84 43.06
N GLU A 275 -7.13 -4.46 41.98
CA GLU A 275 -7.12 -5.23 40.73
C GLU A 275 -6.44 -6.59 40.87
N THR A 276 -5.41 -6.69 41.72
CA THR A 276 -4.67 -7.94 41.95
C THR A 276 -5.53 -8.93 42.74
N ASP A 277 -6.30 -8.44 43.71
CA ASP A 277 -7.24 -9.24 44.51
C ASP A 277 -8.45 -9.73 43.70
N ALA A 278 -8.81 -9.04 42.61
CA ALA A 278 -9.90 -9.41 41.72
C ALA A 278 -9.56 -10.54 40.71
N GLY A 279 -8.38 -11.17 40.84
CA GLY A 279 -7.97 -12.30 40.01
C GLY A 279 -7.36 -11.91 38.65
N ALA A 280 -6.88 -10.67 38.52
CA ALA A 280 -6.05 -10.27 37.39
C ALA A 280 -4.66 -10.93 37.47
N ASP A 281 -4.07 -11.24 36.31
CA ASP A 281 -2.80 -11.95 36.19
C ASP A 281 -1.67 -11.23 36.97
N PRO A 282 -1.03 -11.86 37.98
CA PRO A 282 0.02 -11.23 38.79
C PRO A 282 1.30 -10.88 38.01
N GLU A 283 1.46 -11.36 36.77
CA GLU A 283 2.52 -10.94 35.83
C GLU A 283 2.14 -9.75 34.93
N SER A 284 0.98 -9.13 35.16
CA SER A 284 0.57 -7.88 34.49
C SER A 284 1.66 -6.80 34.62
N GLY A 285 1.92 -6.07 33.52
CA GLY A 285 2.96 -5.04 33.41
C GLY A 285 2.84 -3.83 34.34
N SER A 286 1.97 -3.88 35.35
CA SER A 286 1.78 -2.87 36.40
C SER A 286 2.82 -2.96 37.52
N ARG A 287 3.55 -4.08 37.68
CA ARG A 287 4.56 -4.23 38.75
C ARG A 287 5.65 -3.14 38.76
N PRO A 288 6.30 -2.81 37.63
CA PRO A 288 7.31 -1.74 37.61
C PRO A 288 6.73 -0.37 38.00
N ALA A 289 5.48 -0.09 37.60
CA ALA A 289 4.80 1.14 37.96
C ALA A 289 4.50 1.20 39.47
N ARG A 290 4.03 0.10 40.07
CA ARG A 290 3.83 0.00 41.52
C ARG A 290 5.12 0.25 42.29
N ASP A 291 6.22 -0.38 41.88
CA ASP A 291 7.53 -0.24 42.53
C ASP A 291 8.01 1.22 42.47
N THR A 292 7.83 1.89 41.32
CA THR A 292 8.17 3.32 41.16
C THR A 292 7.32 4.22 42.07
N LEU A 293 6.01 3.97 42.18
CA LEU A 293 5.13 4.73 43.06
C LEU A 293 5.46 4.52 44.55
N GLN A 294 5.80 3.30 44.95
CA GLN A 294 6.20 2.96 46.32
C GLN A 294 7.53 3.63 46.70
N ASP A 295 8.53 3.62 45.81
CA ASP A 295 9.79 4.35 46.00
C ASP A 295 9.54 5.84 46.16
N ALA A 296 8.72 6.43 45.27
CA ALA A 296 8.39 7.84 45.33
C ALA A 296 7.70 8.22 46.65
N LEU A 297 6.73 7.43 47.11
CA LEU A 297 6.09 7.65 48.42
C LEU A 297 7.08 7.52 49.58
N GLY A 298 8.01 6.56 49.53
CA GLY A 298 9.04 6.39 50.55
C GLY A 298 9.96 7.62 50.64
N ARG A 299 10.36 8.18 49.49
CA ARG A 299 11.21 9.38 49.41
C ARG A 299 10.48 10.66 49.82
N LEU A 300 9.19 10.77 49.50
CA LEU A 300 8.34 11.88 49.94
C LEU A 300 8.03 11.84 51.45
N ALA A 301 8.17 10.67 52.08
CA ALA A 301 8.00 10.48 53.52
C ALA A 301 9.33 10.56 54.31
N ALA A 302 10.49 10.63 53.64
CA ALA A 302 11.80 10.69 54.30
C ALA A 302 12.06 12.10 54.87
N PRO A 303 12.63 12.21 56.10
CA PRO A 303 12.95 13.51 56.70
C PRO A 303 14.08 14.20 55.91
N SER A 304 13.97 15.53 55.76
CA SER A 304 15.08 16.34 55.26
C SER A 304 16.25 16.27 56.24
N ALA A 305 17.49 16.43 55.76
CA ALA A 305 18.71 16.30 56.57
C ALA A 305 18.78 17.28 57.75
N ASP A 306 17.91 18.30 57.78
CA ASP A 306 17.88 19.39 58.78
C ASP A 306 16.65 19.39 59.72
N GLU A 307 15.68 18.48 59.59
CA GLU A 307 14.45 18.51 60.42
C GLU A 307 14.26 17.27 61.34
N GLY A 308 14.02 17.54 62.62
CA GLY A 308 13.82 16.54 63.66
C GLY A 308 12.36 16.07 63.78
N SER A 309 12.18 14.76 63.70
CA SER A 309 10.93 13.99 63.94
C SER A 309 9.84 14.07 62.86
N ALA A 310 9.18 12.93 62.61
CA ALA A 310 8.16 12.75 61.57
C ALA A 310 6.83 13.51 61.81
N ALA A 311 6.63 14.11 63.00
CA ALA A 311 5.40 14.81 63.35
C ALA A 311 5.38 16.29 62.89
N ASP A 312 6.55 16.91 62.70
CA ASP A 312 6.68 18.29 62.20
C ASP A 312 6.62 18.36 60.66
N MET A 313 6.75 17.21 59.98
CA MET A 313 6.82 17.07 58.52
C MET A 313 5.54 17.46 57.78
N GLU A 314 4.35 17.23 58.33
CA GLU A 314 3.08 17.45 57.62
C GLU A 314 2.81 18.94 57.30
N GLY A 315 3.54 19.86 57.96
CA GLY A 315 3.46 21.31 57.77
C GLY A 315 4.69 21.99 57.15
N SER A 316 5.73 21.26 56.76
CA SER A 316 6.94 21.81 56.10
C SER A 316 6.82 21.83 54.57
N PRO A 317 7.30 22.88 53.87
CA PRO A 317 7.32 22.91 52.40
C PRO A 317 8.21 21.80 51.82
N PRO A 318 7.88 21.27 50.62
CA PRO A 318 8.75 20.29 49.96
C PRO A 318 10.11 20.90 49.63
N ASP A 319 11.17 20.10 49.73
CA ASP A 319 12.50 20.49 49.23
C ASP A 319 12.61 20.31 47.69
N GLU A 320 13.72 20.78 47.12
CA GLU A 320 13.93 20.76 45.66
C GLU A 320 13.99 19.33 45.10
N GLU A 321 14.46 18.34 45.86
CA GLU A 321 14.50 16.95 45.41
C GLU A 321 13.10 16.33 45.38
N GLN A 322 12.27 16.65 46.37
CA GLN A 322 10.87 16.24 46.44
C GLN A 322 10.05 16.89 45.32
N ILE A 323 10.29 18.16 45.01
CA ILE A 323 9.65 18.85 43.87
C ILE A 323 10.10 18.19 42.56
N ALA A 324 11.40 17.96 42.37
CA ALA A 324 11.93 17.30 41.18
C ALA A 324 11.35 15.88 41.00
N LEU A 325 11.15 15.14 42.11
CA LEU A 325 10.52 13.82 42.10
C LEU A 325 9.04 13.88 41.69
N LEU A 326 8.25 14.82 42.22
CA LEU A 326 6.84 14.99 41.85
C LEU A 326 6.67 15.44 40.39
N LEU A 327 7.66 16.16 39.85
CA LEU A 327 7.71 16.59 38.45
C LEU A 327 8.36 15.53 37.52
N ASP A 328 8.87 14.41 38.03
CA ASP A 328 9.61 13.42 37.25
C ASP A 328 8.74 12.73 36.18
N ASP A 329 9.28 12.61 34.97
CA ASP A 329 8.59 11.98 33.84
C ASP A 329 8.43 10.46 34.03
N GLY A 330 9.35 9.82 34.76
CA GLY A 330 9.26 8.40 35.12
C GLY A 330 8.09 8.14 36.04
N LEU A 331 7.95 8.95 37.09
CA LEU A 331 6.81 8.89 38.00
C LEU A 331 5.49 9.19 37.28
N ALA A 332 5.46 10.21 36.41
CA ALA A 332 4.28 10.52 35.61
C ALA A 332 3.83 9.35 34.70
N ARG A 333 4.78 8.65 34.06
CA ARG A 333 4.48 7.43 33.29
C ARG A 333 3.93 6.31 34.16
N ALA A 334 4.48 6.11 35.36
CA ALA A 334 4.01 5.10 36.30
C ALA A 334 2.59 5.41 36.82
N MET A 335 2.30 6.68 37.13
CA MET A 335 0.96 7.16 37.47
C MET A 335 -0.04 6.92 36.34
N ARG A 336 0.33 7.25 35.10
CA ARG A 336 -0.52 7.04 33.92
C ARG A 336 -0.81 5.56 33.64
N ALA A 337 0.09 4.65 34.01
CA ALA A 337 -0.12 3.21 33.89
C ALA A 337 -1.15 2.65 34.89
N LEU A 338 -1.41 3.35 36.00
CA LEU A 338 -2.34 2.96 37.09
C LEU A 338 -3.51 3.95 37.26
N ASP A 339 -3.79 4.71 36.20
CA ASP A 339 -4.84 5.71 36.15
C ASP A 339 -6.23 5.03 36.11
N ASP A 340 -7.21 5.57 36.86
CA ASP A 340 -8.60 5.12 36.82
C ASP A 340 -9.41 5.72 35.66
N ARG A 341 -8.76 6.54 34.83
CA ARG A 341 -9.30 7.13 33.60
C ARG A 341 -10.63 7.86 33.82
N PRO A 342 -10.67 8.90 34.67
CA PRO A 342 -11.90 9.63 34.94
C PRO A 342 -12.48 10.25 33.66
N PHE A 343 -13.81 10.16 33.53
CA PHE A 343 -14.56 10.65 32.37
C PHE A 343 -14.12 10.04 31.02
N GLU A 344 -13.60 8.81 31.02
CA GLU A 344 -13.13 8.15 29.81
C GLU A 344 -14.16 8.26 28.67
N ALA A 345 -13.72 8.89 27.58
CA ALA A 345 -14.44 8.96 26.33
C ALA A 345 -13.75 8.05 25.31
N VAL A 346 -14.53 7.19 24.68
CA VAL A 346 -14.09 6.35 23.56
C VAL A 346 -14.84 6.80 22.32
N SER A 347 -14.16 6.86 21.17
CA SER A 347 -14.80 7.13 19.89
C SER A 347 -16.03 6.23 19.69
N PRO A 348 -17.15 6.75 19.16
CA PRO A 348 -18.46 6.09 19.22
C PRO A 348 -18.52 4.74 18.48
N GLN A 349 -17.61 4.53 17.54
CA GLN A 349 -17.44 3.27 16.82
C GLN A 349 -15.96 3.02 16.52
N PRO A 350 -15.53 1.76 16.36
CA PRO A 350 -14.24 1.43 15.78
C PRO A 350 -14.12 1.93 14.35
N TYR A 351 -12.96 2.46 13.99
CA TYR A 351 -12.61 2.86 12.63
C TYR A 351 -11.99 1.67 11.90
N PRO A 352 -12.61 1.17 10.83
CA PRO A 352 -12.09 0.03 10.09
C PRO A 352 -10.86 0.39 9.26
N LEU A 353 -9.93 -0.55 9.17
CA LEU A 353 -8.71 -0.49 8.35
C LEU A 353 -8.58 -1.82 7.59
N TRP A 354 -8.26 -1.75 6.30
CA TRP A 354 -7.98 -2.93 5.48
C TRP A 354 -6.53 -2.88 5.03
N VAL A 355 -5.76 -3.88 5.44
CA VAL A 355 -4.34 -4.03 5.09
C VAL A 355 -4.24 -5.01 3.94
N ASP A 356 -4.00 -4.53 2.72
CA ASP A 356 -3.72 -5.41 1.57
C ASP A 356 -2.24 -5.74 1.50
N ARG A 357 -1.86 -6.85 0.86
CA ARG A 357 -0.45 -7.08 0.48
C ARG A 357 0.09 -5.96 -0.42
N ARG A 358 1.43 -5.81 -0.45
CA ARG A 358 2.14 -4.74 -1.16
C ARG A 358 1.69 -4.55 -2.62
N GLU A 359 1.47 -5.63 -3.35
CA GLU A 359 1.18 -5.59 -4.79
C GLU A 359 -0.16 -4.93 -5.11
N ALA A 360 -1.05 -4.81 -4.11
CA ALA A 360 -2.27 -4.02 -4.19
C ALA A 360 -1.99 -2.53 -4.42
N CYS A 361 -0.83 -2.03 -3.98
CA CYS A 361 -0.38 -0.64 -4.13
C CYS A 361 0.73 -0.48 -5.18
N PHE A 362 1.55 -1.52 -5.38
CA PHE A 362 2.70 -1.49 -6.29
C PHE A 362 2.80 -2.73 -7.18
N SER A 363 2.44 -2.59 -8.44
CA SER A 363 2.62 -3.63 -9.46
C SER A 363 2.58 -3.01 -10.86
N SER A 364 3.29 -3.64 -11.79
CA SER A 364 3.31 -3.26 -13.21
C SER A 364 2.67 -4.38 -14.02
N TRP A 365 1.58 -4.07 -14.74
CA TRP A 365 0.74 -5.06 -15.41
C TRP A 365 0.99 -5.11 -16.91
N TYR A 366 1.03 -6.31 -17.48
CA TYR A 366 1.08 -6.53 -18.92
C TYR A 366 -0.11 -7.37 -19.36
N GLU A 367 -0.97 -6.80 -20.20
CA GLU A 367 -2.11 -7.48 -20.81
C GLU A 367 -1.72 -8.05 -22.18
N LEU A 368 -1.97 -9.35 -22.40
CA LEU A 368 -1.78 -9.98 -23.71
C LEU A 368 -2.90 -10.99 -24.00
N PHE A 369 -3.12 -11.27 -25.29
CA PHE A 369 -4.06 -12.29 -25.73
C PHE A 369 -3.29 -13.60 -25.99
N PRO A 370 -3.56 -14.70 -25.26
CA PRO A 370 -2.87 -15.98 -25.45
C PRO A 370 -2.98 -16.50 -26.89
N ARG A 371 -4.15 -16.32 -27.51
CA ARG A 371 -4.43 -16.77 -28.87
C ARG A 371 -3.55 -16.14 -29.95
N SER A 372 -2.89 -15.02 -29.66
CA SER A 372 -2.01 -14.33 -30.61
C SER A 372 -0.54 -14.62 -30.41
N GLN A 373 -0.17 -15.46 -29.44
CA GLN A 373 1.24 -15.71 -29.09
C GLN A 373 1.90 -16.81 -29.93
N SER A 374 1.16 -17.47 -30.84
CA SER A 374 1.73 -18.50 -31.72
C SER A 374 2.87 -17.91 -32.56
N PRO A 375 4.05 -18.56 -32.62
CA PRO A 375 5.14 -18.11 -33.49
C PRO A 375 4.82 -18.28 -34.98
N GLN A 376 3.82 -19.09 -35.32
CA GLN A 376 3.35 -19.30 -36.69
C GLN A 376 2.21 -18.33 -37.02
N PRO A 377 2.36 -17.47 -38.04
CA PRO A 377 1.31 -16.55 -38.45
C PRO A 377 -0.01 -17.24 -38.81
N GLY A 378 -1.13 -16.64 -38.40
CA GLY A 378 -2.48 -17.19 -38.65
C GLY A 378 -2.87 -18.40 -37.79
N ARG A 379 -1.93 -19.00 -37.06
CA ARG A 379 -2.25 -20.07 -36.10
C ARG A 379 -2.66 -19.48 -34.76
N HIS A 380 -3.68 -20.07 -34.14
CA HIS A 380 -4.12 -19.74 -32.80
C HIS A 380 -3.10 -20.24 -31.76
N GLY A 381 -2.66 -19.35 -30.89
CA GLY A 381 -1.73 -19.65 -29.81
C GLY A 381 -2.37 -20.47 -28.69
N THR A 382 -1.50 -21.07 -27.88
CA THR A 382 -1.79 -21.93 -26.73
C THR A 382 -1.16 -21.33 -25.47
N PHE A 383 -1.44 -21.90 -24.30
CA PHE A 383 -0.74 -21.48 -23.08
C PHE A 383 0.77 -21.72 -23.14
N ASP A 384 1.24 -22.77 -23.83
CA ASP A 384 2.68 -23.01 -24.00
C ASP A 384 3.37 -21.92 -24.84
N ASP A 385 2.67 -21.36 -25.83
CA ASP A 385 3.18 -20.21 -26.59
C ASP A 385 3.31 -18.96 -25.69
N VAL A 386 2.39 -18.78 -24.73
CA VAL A 386 2.53 -17.72 -23.71
C VAL A 386 3.73 -17.98 -22.80
N ILE A 387 3.98 -19.23 -22.40
CA ILE A 387 5.15 -19.60 -21.57
C ILE A 387 6.45 -19.17 -22.26
N GLN A 388 6.55 -19.36 -23.58
CA GLN A 388 7.72 -18.92 -24.36
C GLN A 388 7.89 -17.40 -24.38
N ARG A 389 6.80 -16.64 -24.24
CA ARG A 389 6.80 -15.16 -24.21
C ARG A 389 7.14 -14.57 -22.83
N LEU A 390 6.99 -15.33 -21.74
CA LEU A 390 7.20 -14.83 -20.37
C LEU A 390 8.58 -14.19 -20.13
N PRO A 391 9.72 -14.72 -20.62
CA PRO A 391 11.03 -14.11 -20.38
C PRO A 391 11.12 -12.68 -20.90
N ASP A 392 10.50 -12.37 -22.05
CA ASP A 392 10.50 -11.02 -22.61
C ASP A 392 9.66 -10.04 -21.80
N VAL A 393 8.48 -10.49 -21.34
CA VAL A 393 7.59 -9.70 -20.47
C VAL A 393 8.30 -9.42 -19.15
N ARG A 394 9.00 -10.43 -18.60
CA ARG A 394 9.82 -10.28 -17.40
C ARG A 394 10.99 -9.33 -17.60
N ALA A 395 11.66 -9.37 -18.76
CA ALA A 395 12.77 -8.46 -19.09
C ALA A 395 12.33 -6.99 -19.13
N MET A 396 11.10 -6.70 -19.56
CA MET A 396 10.49 -5.37 -19.45
C MET A 396 10.11 -4.99 -18.01
N GLY A 397 10.22 -5.92 -17.07
CA GLY A 397 10.01 -5.65 -15.66
C GLY A 397 8.54 -5.58 -15.27
N PHE A 398 7.66 -6.36 -15.89
CA PHE A 398 6.30 -6.53 -15.39
C PHE A 398 6.26 -7.52 -14.21
N ASP A 399 5.25 -7.34 -13.36
CA ASP A 399 5.00 -8.13 -12.14
C ASP A 399 3.71 -8.96 -12.28
N VAL A 400 2.79 -8.56 -13.17
CA VAL A 400 1.48 -9.21 -13.38
C VAL A 400 1.25 -9.45 -14.87
N LEU A 401 0.90 -10.69 -15.22
CA LEU A 401 0.40 -11.06 -16.54
C LEU A 401 -1.13 -11.12 -16.49
N TYR A 402 -1.78 -10.19 -17.18
CA TYR A 402 -3.23 -10.10 -17.27
C TYR A 402 -3.71 -10.73 -18.58
N LEU A 403 -4.62 -11.70 -18.48
CA LEU A 403 -5.25 -12.32 -19.64
C LEU A 403 -6.72 -11.89 -19.75
N PRO A 404 -7.19 -11.51 -20.96
CA PRO A 404 -8.61 -11.51 -21.30
C PRO A 404 -9.26 -12.88 -21.00
N PRO A 405 -10.60 -13.00 -21.06
CA PRO A 405 -11.26 -14.27 -20.77
C PRO A 405 -10.66 -15.45 -21.55
N ILE A 406 -10.33 -16.52 -20.84
CA ILE A 406 -9.68 -17.73 -21.38
C ILE A 406 -10.68 -18.88 -21.61
N HIS A 407 -11.97 -18.54 -21.61
CA HIS A 407 -13.09 -19.48 -21.62
C HIS A 407 -13.61 -19.74 -23.03
N PRO A 408 -14.37 -20.83 -23.26
CA PRO A 408 -14.96 -21.10 -24.57
C PRO A 408 -15.77 -19.93 -25.13
N ILE A 409 -15.64 -19.65 -26.43
CA ILE A 409 -16.28 -18.50 -27.08
C ILE A 409 -17.54 -18.92 -27.86
N GLY A 410 -18.66 -18.22 -27.65
CA GLY A 410 -19.92 -18.47 -28.33
C GLY A 410 -19.85 -18.38 -29.86
N GLN A 411 -20.75 -19.09 -30.54
CA GLN A 411 -20.83 -19.10 -32.01
C GLN A 411 -22.00 -18.25 -32.52
N ARG A 412 -23.12 -18.23 -31.78
CA ARG A 412 -24.30 -17.45 -32.14
C ARG A 412 -24.03 -15.95 -31.96
N ASN A 413 -24.35 -15.19 -33.00
CA ASN A 413 -24.08 -13.75 -33.09
C ASN A 413 -22.62 -13.38 -32.87
N ARG A 414 -21.68 -14.32 -33.08
CA ARG A 414 -20.25 -14.06 -32.96
C ARG A 414 -19.86 -12.86 -33.83
N LYS A 415 -19.09 -11.94 -33.25
CA LYS A 415 -18.54 -10.81 -33.98
C LYS A 415 -17.35 -11.22 -34.84
N GLY A 416 -17.31 -10.73 -36.06
CA GLY A 416 -16.17 -10.88 -36.97
C GLY A 416 -15.14 -9.77 -36.81
N ARG A 417 -14.10 -9.81 -37.66
CA ARG A 417 -13.01 -8.81 -37.68
C ARG A 417 -13.55 -7.37 -37.68
N ASN A 418 -12.81 -6.45 -37.06
CA ASN A 418 -13.20 -5.04 -36.93
C ASN A 418 -14.62 -4.84 -36.36
N ASN A 419 -15.03 -5.67 -35.40
CA ASN A 419 -16.33 -5.57 -34.72
C ASN A 419 -17.53 -5.77 -35.67
N SER A 420 -17.35 -6.52 -36.77
CA SER A 420 -18.40 -6.87 -37.72
C SER A 420 -19.52 -7.68 -37.05
N LEU A 421 -20.78 -7.40 -37.39
CA LEU A 421 -21.94 -8.19 -36.93
C LEU A 421 -22.04 -9.58 -37.60
N ARG A 422 -21.22 -9.84 -38.61
CA ARG A 422 -21.13 -11.13 -39.30
C ARG A 422 -19.71 -11.65 -39.16
N ALA A 423 -19.58 -12.80 -38.50
CA ALA A 423 -18.34 -13.57 -38.43
C ALA A 423 -18.23 -14.51 -39.64
N GLU A 424 -17.05 -14.56 -40.24
CA GLU A 424 -16.67 -15.59 -41.20
C GLU A 424 -16.28 -16.89 -40.48
N PRO A 425 -16.22 -18.07 -41.17
CA PRO A 425 -15.97 -19.36 -40.52
C PRO A 425 -14.70 -19.43 -39.65
N ASP A 426 -13.65 -18.71 -40.04
CA ASP A 426 -12.36 -18.71 -39.36
C ASP A 426 -12.21 -17.59 -38.31
N ASP A 427 -13.23 -16.73 -38.17
CA ASP A 427 -13.20 -15.64 -37.19
C ASP A 427 -13.26 -16.17 -35.75
N VAL A 428 -12.30 -15.71 -34.96
CA VAL A 428 -12.09 -16.17 -33.57
C VAL A 428 -13.08 -15.56 -32.57
N GLY A 429 -13.78 -14.48 -32.94
CA GLY A 429 -14.74 -13.81 -32.09
C GLY A 429 -14.13 -13.06 -30.91
N SER A 430 -15.00 -12.46 -30.10
CA SER A 430 -14.64 -11.76 -28.86
C SER A 430 -14.44 -12.74 -27.71
N PRO A 431 -13.32 -12.73 -26.97
CA PRO A 431 -13.16 -13.54 -25.76
C PRO A 431 -14.21 -13.23 -24.68
N TYR A 432 -14.76 -12.02 -24.69
CA TYR A 432 -15.80 -11.59 -23.75
C TYR A 432 -17.18 -12.21 -24.03
N ALA A 433 -17.36 -12.91 -25.17
CA ALA A 433 -18.54 -13.71 -25.48
C ALA A 433 -18.44 -15.11 -24.87
N ILE A 434 -18.33 -15.15 -23.53
CA ILE A 434 -18.05 -16.35 -22.74
C ILE A 434 -19.21 -17.34 -22.83
N GLY A 435 -18.89 -18.58 -23.16
CA GLY A 435 -19.81 -19.72 -23.13
C GLY A 435 -19.98 -20.37 -24.50
N SER A 436 -19.81 -21.68 -24.54
CA SER A 436 -20.19 -22.55 -25.66
C SER A 436 -20.71 -23.88 -25.08
N PRO A 437 -21.11 -24.87 -25.91
CA PRO A 437 -21.34 -26.23 -25.43
C PRO A 437 -20.15 -26.86 -24.70
N ASP A 438 -18.93 -26.36 -24.90
CA ASP A 438 -17.70 -26.86 -24.28
C ASP A 438 -17.49 -26.33 -22.84
N GLY A 439 -18.27 -25.35 -22.38
CA GLY A 439 -18.21 -24.85 -21.00
C GLY A 439 -18.48 -23.36 -20.83
N GLY A 440 -18.36 -22.88 -19.59
CA GLY A 440 -18.59 -21.49 -19.17
C GLY A 440 -17.38 -20.87 -18.46
N HIS A 441 -17.63 -20.04 -17.44
CA HIS A 441 -16.61 -19.29 -16.69
C HIS A 441 -15.58 -20.12 -15.90
N ASP A 442 -15.79 -21.42 -15.75
CA ASP A 442 -14.91 -22.38 -15.08
C ASP A 442 -14.25 -23.36 -16.06
N ALA A 443 -14.41 -23.14 -17.37
CA ALA A 443 -13.82 -23.94 -18.44
C ALA A 443 -12.72 -23.18 -19.19
N ILE A 444 -11.88 -23.93 -19.91
CA ILE A 444 -10.82 -23.41 -20.78
C ILE A 444 -11.29 -23.50 -22.24
N GLU A 445 -11.05 -22.46 -23.04
CA GLU A 445 -11.22 -22.49 -24.50
C GLU A 445 -10.39 -23.63 -25.10
N PRO A 446 -11.02 -24.63 -25.76
CA PRO A 446 -10.32 -25.83 -26.22
C PRO A 446 -9.11 -25.56 -27.13
N ARG A 447 -9.10 -24.45 -27.88
CA ARG A 447 -7.95 -24.06 -28.72
C ARG A 447 -6.75 -23.53 -27.93
N LEU A 448 -6.93 -23.11 -26.68
CA LEU A 448 -5.85 -22.68 -25.78
C LEU A 448 -5.17 -23.86 -25.08
N GLY A 449 -5.92 -24.95 -24.83
CA GLY A 449 -5.46 -26.15 -24.14
C GLY A 449 -6.48 -26.67 -23.14
N ARG A 450 -5.99 -27.32 -22.09
CA ARG A 450 -6.76 -27.82 -20.95
C ARG A 450 -6.39 -27.08 -19.67
N LEU A 451 -7.07 -27.39 -18.56
CA LEU A 451 -6.77 -26.82 -17.25
C LEU A 451 -5.32 -27.09 -16.84
N GLU A 452 -4.78 -28.29 -17.12
CA GLU A 452 -3.39 -28.63 -16.81
C GLU A 452 -2.39 -27.73 -17.55
N ASP A 453 -2.68 -27.37 -18.80
CA ASP A 453 -1.83 -26.46 -19.58
C ASP A 453 -1.87 -25.04 -19.01
N PHE A 454 -3.04 -24.59 -18.53
CA PHE A 454 -3.15 -23.32 -17.79
C PHE A 454 -2.35 -23.34 -16.48
N LEU A 455 -2.41 -24.44 -15.72
CA LEU A 455 -1.64 -24.58 -14.49
C LEU A 455 -0.12 -24.57 -14.74
N ARG A 456 0.35 -25.13 -15.87
CA ARG A 456 1.75 -24.97 -16.29
C ARG A 456 2.11 -23.51 -16.53
N LEU A 457 1.22 -22.72 -17.14
CA LEU A 457 1.43 -21.28 -17.33
C LEU A 457 1.48 -20.53 -16.00
N VAL A 458 0.57 -20.82 -15.07
CA VAL A 458 0.58 -20.24 -13.71
C VAL A 458 1.91 -20.51 -13.01
N GLU A 459 2.39 -21.75 -13.09
CA GLU A 459 3.66 -22.16 -12.51
C GLU A 459 4.86 -21.47 -13.18
N ALA A 460 4.87 -21.41 -14.51
CA ALA A 460 5.94 -20.76 -15.27
C ALA A 460 6.00 -19.25 -14.99
N ALA A 461 4.84 -18.58 -14.89
CA ALA A 461 4.76 -17.16 -14.52
C ALA A 461 5.30 -16.94 -13.11
N ARG A 462 4.92 -17.78 -12.15
CA ARG A 462 5.45 -17.74 -10.78
C ARG A 462 6.96 -17.94 -10.74
N GLY A 463 7.50 -18.87 -11.53
CA GLY A 463 8.94 -19.10 -11.68
C GLY A 463 9.71 -17.89 -12.23
N GLN A 464 9.04 -17.01 -12.98
CA GLN A 464 9.57 -15.71 -13.45
C GLN A 464 9.31 -14.55 -12.48
N GLY A 465 8.70 -14.82 -11.31
CA GLY A 465 8.31 -13.80 -10.34
C GLY A 465 7.16 -12.92 -10.84
N MET A 466 6.25 -13.47 -11.64
CA MET A 466 5.02 -12.80 -12.11
C MET A 466 3.77 -13.50 -11.59
N GLU A 467 2.74 -12.72 -11.30
CA GLU A 467 1.42 -13.23 -10.92
C GLU A 467 0.46 -13.26 -12.10
N MET A 468 -0.48 -14.20 -12.07
CA MET A 468 -1.56 -14.28 -13.04
C MET A 468 -2.76 -13.43 -12.61
N ALA A 469 -3.24 -12.59 -13.51
CA ALA A 469 -4.52 -11.91 -13.41
C ALA A 469 -5.48 -12.42 -14.50
N LEU A 470 -6.70 -12.77 -14.12
CA LEU A 470 -7.74 -13.18 -15.06
C LEU A 470 -8.85 -12.13 -15.13
N ASP A 471 -9.37 -11.93 -16.35
CA ASP A 471 -10.61 -11.20 -16.53
C ASP A 471 -11.79 -11.96 -15.90
N PHE A 472 -12.64 -11.24 -15.18
CA PHE A 472 -13.90 -11.73 -14.64
C PHE A 472 -15.06 -10.91 -15.19
N ALA A 473 -15.58 -11.33 -16.35
CA ALA A 473 -16.73 -10.73 -17.00
C ALA A 473 -18.04 -11.47 -16.68
N ILE A 474 -18.91 -10.82 -15.91
CA ILE A 474 -20.25 -11.34 -15.59
C ILE A 474 -21.21 -11.06 -16.74
N GLN A 475 -21.18 -11.93 -17.73
CA GLN A 475 -22.04 -11.98 -18.91
C GLN A 475 -21.90 -13.34 -19.59
N CYS A 476 -22.81 -13.65 -20.50
CA CYS A 476 -22.84 -14.93 -21.20
C CYS A 476 -23.05 -14.70 -22.69
N SER A 477 -22.45 -15.53 -23.55
CA SER A 477 -22.89 -15.68 -24.93
C SER A 477 -24.29 -16.33 -24.97
N PRO A 478 -25.02 -16.25 -26.10
CA PRO A 478 -26.28 -16.98 -26.28
C PRO A 478 -26.15 -18.51 -26.25
N ASP A 479 -24.92 -19.05 -26.29
CA ASP A 479 -24.63 -20.48 -26.26
C ASP A 479 -24.11 -20.95 -24.89
N HIS A 480 -24.02 -20.06 -23.90
CA HIS A 480 -23.54 -20.40 -22.57
C HIS A 480 -24.45 -21.42 -21.87
N PRO A 481 -23.91 -22.47 -21.21
CA PRO A 481 -24.71 -23.53 -20.58
C PRO A 481 -25.76 -23.04 -19.57
N TRP A 482 -25.45 -21.96 -18.83
CA TRP A 482 -26.40 -21.32 -17.91
C TRP A 482 -27.73 -20.88 -18.54
N LEU A 483 -27.80 -20.58 -19.86
CA LEU A 483 -29.09 -20.25 -20.46
C LEU A 483 -30.06 -21.43 -20.42
N ALA A 484 -29.55 -22.65 -20.62
CA ALA A 484 -30.34 -23.88 -20.56
C ALA A 484 -30.52 -24.38 -19.12
N GLN A 485 -29.46 -24.32 -18.31
CA GLN A 485 -29.44 -24.87 -16.95
C GLN A 485 -30.15 -23.96 -15.93
N HIS A 486 -30.07 -22.64 -16.11
CA HIS A 486 -30.56 -21.62 -15.19
C HIS A 486 -31.29 -20.49 -15.94
N PRO A 487 -32.38 -20.80 -16.68
CA PRO A 487 -33.10 -19.79 -17.46
C PRO A 487 -33.63 -18.66 -16.58
N ASP A 488 -33.93 -18.94 -15.30
CA ASP A 488 -34.38 -17.93 -14.34
C ASP A 488 -33.31 -16.89 -14.02
N TRP A 489 -32.02 -17.11 -14.33
CA TRP A 489 -30.96 -16.12 -14.13
C TRP A 489 -30.98 -15.00 -15.14
N PHE A 490 -31.79 -15.09 -16.21
CA PHE A 490 -31.82 -14.11 -17.30
C PHE A 490 -33.16 -13.37 -17.36
N SER A 491 -33.17 -12.21 -18.03
CA SER A 491 -34.40 -11.44 -18.26
C SER A 491 -34.95 -11.72 -19.66
N TRP A 492 -35.91 -12.62 -19.75
CA TRP A 492 -36.59 -12.97 -20.99
C TRP A 492 -37.65 -11.93 -21.37
N ARG A 493 -37.73 -11.61 -22.66
CA ARG A 493 -38.81 -10.79 -23.22
C ARG A 493 -40.09 -11.63 -23.38
N PRO A 494 -41.27 -11.01 -23.54
CA PRO A 494 -42.52 -11.74 -23.72
C PRO A 494 -42.56 -12.69 -24.91
N ASP A 495 -41.76 -12.43 -25.94
CA ASP A 495 -41.61 -13.27 -27.14
C ASP A 495 -40.58 -14.41 -26.97
N GLY A 496 -40.00 -14.56 -25.78
CA GLY A 496 -38.96 -15.55 -25.49
C GLY A 496 -37.55 -15.17 -25.95
N SER A 497 -37.34 -13.96 -26.47
CA SER A 497 -36.01 -13.47 -26.83
C SER A 497 -35.27 -12.83 -25.65
N LEU A 498 -33.94 -12.70 -25.75
CA LEU A 498 -33.10 -11.99 -24.78
C LEU A 498 -32.69 -10.62 -25.30
N ARG A 499 -32.52 -9.65 -24.39
CA ARG A 499 -31.84 -8.39 -24.71
C ARG A 499 -30.34 -8.65 -24.71
N TYR A 500 -29.68 -8.33 -25.81
CA TYR A 500 -28.23 -8.28 -25.86
C TYR A 500 -27.72 -7.16 -24.92
N ALA A 501 -26.47 -7.25 -24.48
CA ALA A 501 -25.91 -6.25 -23.57
C ALA A 501 -25.59 -4.94 -24.29
N GLU A 502 -25.71 -3.82 -23.59
CA GLU A 502 -25.36 -2.49 -24.10
C GLU A 502 -24.63 -1.69 -23.02
N ASN A 503 -23.64 -0.91 -23.42
CA ASN A 503 -23.05 0.16 -22.63
C ASN A 503 -23.05 1.43 -23.51
N PRO A 504 -24.18 2.17 -23.58
CA PRO A 504 -24.40 3.18 -24.59
C PRO A 504 -23.22 4.17 -24.74
N PRO A 505 -22.73 4.41 -25.97
CA PRO A 505 -23.31 4.00 -27.26
C PRO A 505 -22.92 2.58 -27.75
N LYS A 506 -22.08 1.83 -27.03
CA LYS A 506 -21.61 0.49 -27.44
C LYS A 506 -22.72 -0.55 -27.32
N LYS A 507 -22.84 -1.41 -28.34
CA LYS A 507 -23.75 -2.57 -28.39
C LYS A 507 -22.95 -3.86 -28.50
N TYR A 508 -23.43 -4.88 -27.81
CA TYR A 508 -22.76 -6.18 -27.73
C TYR A 508 -23.76 -7.30 -28.05
N GLU A 509 -24.01 -7.49 -29.34
CA GLU A 509 -24.98 -8.44 -29.90
C GLU A 509 -24.63 -9.91 -29.65
N ASP A 510 -23.36 -10.17 -29.32
CA ASP A 510 -22.74 -11.46 -29.01
C ASP A 510 -22.88 -11.89 -27.55
N ILE A 511 -23.47 -11.05 -26.68
CA ILE A 511 -23.61 -11.34 -25.24
C ILE A 511 -24.96 -10.91 -24.66
N VAL A 512 -25.32 -11.56 -23.56
CA VAL A 512 -26.50 -11.27 -22.72
C VAL A 512 -26.08 -11.12 -21.26
N ASN A 513 -26.84 -10.32 -20.52
CA ASN A 513 -26.60 -10.06 -19.10
C ASN A 513 -27.42 -10.99 -18.19
N VAL A 514 -26.82 -11.42 -17.08
CA VAL A 514 -27.54 -12.04 -15.97
C VAL A 514 -28.36 -11.00 -15.20
N ALA A 515 -29.43 -11.46 -14.56
CA ALA A 515 -30.35 -10.67 -13.76
C ALA A 515 -30.22 -11.02 -12.28
N PHE A 516 -29.55 -10.17 -11.51
CA PHE A 516 -29.25 -10.37 -10.08
C PHE A 516 -30.46 -10.42 -9.15
N TYR A 517 -31.60 -9.91 -9.62
CA TYR A 517 -32.85 -9.85 -8.87
C TYR A 517 -33.99 -10.48 -9.67
N GLY A 518 -34.99 -11.00 -8.96
CA GLY A 518 -36.23 -11.45 -9.57
C GLY A 518 -37.02 -10.31 -10.23
N ALA A 519 -37.98 -10.68 -11.07
CA ALA A 519 -38.87 -9.72 -11.69
C ALA A 519 -39.75 -8.96 -10.65
N PRO A 520 -40.24 -7.76 -10.98
CA PRO A 520 -41.28 -7.11 -10.19
C PRO A 520 -42.49 -8.02 -9.94
N PRO A 521 -43.20 -7.88 -8.79
CA PRO A 521 -43.04 -6.83 -7.79
C PRO A 521 -42.04 -7.15 -6.66
N ARG A 522 -41.63 -8.41 -6.46
CA ARG A 522 -40.87 -8.82 -5.26
C ARG A 522 -39.35 -8.55 -5.31
N ARG A 523 -38.73 -8.38 -6.49
CA ARG A 523 -37.27 -8.09 -6.69
C ARG A 523 -36.32 -8.79 -5.69
N VAL A 524 -36.51 -10.10 -5.47
CA VAL A 524 -35.71 -10.89 -4.53
C VAL A 524 -34.31 -11.13 -5.08
N ARG A 525 -33.28 -11.11 -4.22
CA ARG A 525 -31.90 -11.46 -4.59
C ARG A 525 -31.83 -12.91 -5.09
N LYS A 526 -31.18 -13.15 -6.23
CA LYS A 526 -30.90 -14.51 -6.71
C LYS A 526 -29.61 -15.05 -6.09
N LEU A 527 -29.69 -15.51 -4.84
CA LEU A 527 -28.52 -15.98 -4.09
C LEU A 527 -27.79 -17.16 -4.77
N ALA A 528 -28.49 -17.99 -5.55
CA ALA A 528 -27.86 -19.07 -6.32
C ALA A 528 -26.88 -18.52 -7.37
N LEU A 529 -27.29 -17.51 -8.14
CA LEU A 529 -26.41 -16.80 -9.07
C LEU A 529 -25.22 -16.14 -8.35
N TRP A 530 -25.48 -15.48 -7.21
CA TRP A 530 -24.42 -14.82 -6.46
C TRP A 530 -23.35 -15.81 -5.99
N ARG A 531 -23.78 -16.97 -5.47
CA ARG A 531 -22.90 -18.07 -5.06
C ARG A 531 -22.14 -18.67 -6.24
N ALA A 532 -22.81 -18.94 -7.36
CA ALA A 532 -22.15 -19.47 -8.56
C ALA A 532 -21.03 -18.54 -9.05
N LEU A 533 -21.28 -17.24 -9.11
CA LEU A 533 -20.28 -16.24 -9.52
C LEU A 533 -19.10 -16.15 -8.53
N ARG A 534 -19.37 -16.23 -7.23
CA ARG A 534 -18.32 -16.33 -6.22
C ARG A 534 -17.52 -17.63 -6.37
N ASP A 535 -18.19 -18.75 -6.61
CA ASP A 535 -17.55 -20.07 -6.69
C ASP A 535 -16.63 -20.17 -7.90
N VAL A 536 -16.91 -19.46 -8.99
CA VAL A 536 -15.98 -19.24 -10.12
C VAL A 536 -14.69 -18.54 -9.65
N VAL A 537 -14.81 -17.44 -8.91
CA VAL A 537 -13.63 -16.72 -8.38
C VAL A 537 -12.82 -17.61 -7.45
N LEU A 538 -13.48 -18.32 -6.53
CA LEU A 538 -12.83 -19.26 -5.61
C LEU A 538 -12.22 -20.46 -6.35
N PHE A 539 -12.82 -20.91 -7.45
CA PHE A 539 -12.25 -21.97 -8.29
C PHE A 539 -10.90 -21.55 -8.86
N TRP A 540 -10.82 -20.39 -9.52
CA TRP A 540 -9.55 -19.89 -10.07
C TRP A 540 -8.55 -19.52 -8.96
N ALA A 541 -9.04 -19.03 -7.82
CA ALA A 541 -8.19 -18.82 -6.64
C ALA A 541 -7.55 -20.12 -6.16
N ARG A 542 -8.29 -21.22 -6.03
CA ARG A 542 -7.68 -22.51 -5.67
C ARG A 542 -6.63 -23.00 -6.69
N HIS A 543 -6.71 -22.53 -7.94
CA HIS A 543 -5.77 -22.82 -9.03
C HIS A 543 -4.64 -21.79 -9.18
N GLY A 544 -4.37 -20.98 -8.15
CA GLY A 544 -3.20 -20.10 -8.09
C GLY A 544 -3.41 -18.69 -8.66
N VAL A 545 -4.60 -18.35 -9.16
CA VAL A 545 -4.91 -16.99 -9.59
C VAL A 545 -5.23 -16.14 -8.36
N ARG A 546 -4.51 -15.04 -8.14
CA ARG A 546 -4.72 -14.15 -6.98
C ARG A 546 -5.24 -12.77 -7.36
N ILE A 547 -5.44 -12.54 -8.66
CA ILE A 547 -5.80 -11.23 -9.18
C ILE A 547 -6.95 -11.40 -10.18
N PHE A 548 -8.01 -10.62 -9.99
CA PHE A 548 -9.16 -10.60 -10.88
C PHE A 548 -9.41 -9.18 -11.40
N ARG A 549 -9.26 -8.98 -12.70
CA ARG A 549 -9.70 -7.76 -13.39
C ARG A 549 -11.19 -7.93 -13.67
N VAL A 550 -12.02 -7.18 -12.97
CA VAL A 550 -13.48 -7.31 -13.07
C VAL A 550 -13.99 -6.37 -14.14
N ASP A 551 -14.67 -6.93 -15.14
CA ASP A 551 -15.23 -6.21 -16.28
C ASP A 551 -16.51 -5.45 -15.91
N ASN A 552 -16.52 -4.14 -16.20
CA ASN A 552 -17.68 -3.27 -16.06
C ASN A 552 -18.48 -3.47 -14.74
N PRO A 553 -17.85 -3.47 -13.54
CA PRO A 553 -18.54 -3.80 -12.28
C PRO A 553 -19.64 -2.79 -11.94
N HIS A 554 -19.56 -1.57 -12.46
CA HIS A 554 -20.56 -0.52 -12.32
C HIS A 554 -21.93 -0.86 -12.96
N THR A 555 -21.99 -1.90 -13.80
CA THR A 555 -23.24 -2.42 -14.39
C THR A 555 -23.90 -3.50 -13.53
N LYS A 556 -23.22 -3.96 -12.47
CA LYS A 556 -23.68 -5.00 -11.54
C LYS A 556 -23.97 -4.38 -10.15
N PRO A 557 -24.82 -4.98 -9.30
CA PRO A 557 -25.26 -4.35 -8.06
C PRO A 557 -24.15 -4.17 -7.02
N LEU A 558 -24.07 -2.99 -6.40
CA LEU A 558 -23.11 -2.73 -5.31
C LEU A 558 -23.18 -3.74 -4.15
N PRO A 559 -24.36 -4.17 -3.65
CA PRO A 559 -24.42 -5.14 -2.55
C PRO A 559 -23.91 -6.52 -2.94
N PHE A 560 -23.93 -6.87 -4.23
CA PHE A 560 -23.34 -8.13 -4.70
C PHE A 560 -21.82 -8.08 -4.60
N TRP A 561 -21.20 -7.00 -5.09
CA TRP A 561 -19.74 -6.85 -4.99
C TRP A 561 -19.26 -6.79 -3.55
N GLN A 562 -19.92 -6.00 -2.70
CA GLN A 562 -19.57 -5.91 -1.28
C GLN A 562 -19.63 -7.28 -0.60
N TRP A 563 -20.63 -8.10 -0.93
CA TRP A 563 -20.77 -9.46 -0.39
C TRP A 563 -19.72 -10.41 -0.96
N LEU A 564 -19.53 -10.44 -2.28
CA LEU A 564 -18.60 -11.37 -2.94
C LEU A 564 -17.16 -11.12 -2.50
N ILE A 565 -16.74 -9.85 -2.46
CA ILE A 565 -15.36 -9.49 -2.09
C ILE A 565 -15.10 -9.88 -0.64
N ALA A 566 -16.01 -9.54 0.29
CA ALA A 566 -15.88 -9.93 1.69
C ALA A 566 -15.80 -11.46 1.86
N ASP A 567 -16.64 -12.23 1.16
CA ASP A 567 -16.66 -13.70 1.28
C ASP A 567 -15.41 -14.36 0.68
N VAL A 568 -14.85 -13.79 -0.39
CA VAL A 568 -13.56 -14.22 -0.96
C VAL A 568 -12.41 -13.85 -0.02
N HIS A 569 -12.36 -12.63 0.47
CA HIS A 569 -11.30 -12.17 1.38
C HIS A 569 -11.30 -12.86 2.74
N ALA A 570 -12.45 -13.34 3.22
CA ALA A 570 -12.49 -14.18 4.42
C ALA A 570 -11.73 -15.51 4.26
N GLN A 571 -11.55 -15.99 3.02
CA GLN A 571 -10.82 -17.23 2.69
C GLN A 571 -9.43 -16.97 2.09
N HIS A 572 -9.32 -15.92 1.30
CA HIS A 572 -8.13 -15.51 0.57
C HIS A 572 -7.96 -13.98 0.67
N PRO A 573 -7.54 -13.45 1.83
CA PRO A 573 -7.39 -12.01 2.06
C PRO A 573 -6.30 -11.36 1.19
N ASP A 574 -5.48 -12.17 0.53
CA ASP A 574 -4.45 -11.78 -0.44
C ASP A 574 -4.99 -11.52 -1.86
N VAL A 575 -6.26 -11.85 -2.15
CA VAL A 575 -6.85 -11.66 -3.49
C VAL A 575 -7.05 -10.18 -3.82
N ILE A 576 -6.62 -9.77 -5.01
CA ILE A 576 -6.76 -8.41 -5.53
C ILE A 576 -7.92 -8.37 -6.54
N PHE A 577 -8.83 -7.41 -6.36
CA PHE A 577 -9.86 -7.08 -7.34
C PHE A 577 -9.58 -5.72 -7.99
N LEU A 578 -9.40 -5.70 -9.32
CA LEU A 578 -9.28 -4.47 -10.11
C LEU A 578 -10.64 -4.15 -10.74
N SER A 579 -11.19 -2.99 -10.40
CA SER A 579 -12.46 -2.49 -10.97
C SER A 579 -12.22 -1.78 -12.30
N GLU A 580 -12.66 -2.37 -13.42
CA GLU A 580 -12.74 -1.66 -14.71
C GLU A 580 -14.03 -0.83 -14.81
N ALA A 581 -14.04 0.33 -14.15
CA ALA A 581 -15.22 1.18 -14.10
C ALA A 581 -14.96 2.54 -14.73
N PHE A 582 -15.07 2.65 -16.05
CA PHE A 582 -15.11 3.93 -16.75
C PHE A 582 -16.51 4.54 -16.69
N THR A 583 -16.88 5.05 -15.52
CA THR A 583 -18.21 5.63 -15.24
C THR A 583 -18.05 6.95 -14.49
N ARG A 584 -19.11 7.53 -13.90
CA ARG A 584 -19.02 8.78 -13.13
C ARG A 584 -18.19 8.60 -11.83
N PRO A 585 -17.49 9.64 -11.32
CA PRO A 585 -16.54 9.50 -10.21
C PRO A 585 -17.16 8.91 -8.94
N LYS A 586 -18.39 9.33 -8.58
CA LYS A 586 -19.10 8.83 -7.39
C LYS A 586 -19.28 7.30 -7.39
N MET A 587 -19.52 6.70 -8.56
CA MET A 587 -19.68 5.25 -8.67
C MET A 587 -18.31 4.55 -8.57
N MET A 588 -17.28 5.09 -9.22
CA MET A 588 -15.90 4.58 -9.10
C MET A 588 -15.43 4.56 -7.64
N TYR A 589 -15.60 5.68 -6.94
CA TYR A 589 -15.25 5.78 -5.52
C TYR A 589 -16.12 4.89 -4.64
N ARG A 590 -17.40 4.68 -4.96
CA ARG A 590 -18.23 3.75 -4.20
C ARG A 590 -17.76 2.30 -4.37
N LEU A 591 -17.35 1.88 -5.56
CA LEU A 591 -16.80 0.54 -5.82
C LEU A 591 -15.52 0.31 -5.02
N ALA A 592 -14.61 1.28 -5.01
CA ALA A 592 -13.39 1.22 -4.20
C ALA A 592 -13.72 1.11 -2.69
N LYS A 593 -14.67 1.89 -2.18
CA LYS A 593 -15.08 1.87 -0.76
C LYS A 593 -15.66 0.53 -0.30
N ILE A 594 -16.42 -0.16 -1.17
CA ILE A 594 -17.09 -1.41 -0.80
C ILE A 594 -16.19 -2.65 -0.91
N GLY A 595 -14.92 -2.51 -1.34
CA GLY A 595 -13.94 -3.59 -1.27
C GLY A 595 -13.00 -3.72 -2.47
N PHE A 596 -13.27 -3.09 -3.63
CA PHE A 596 -12.37 -3.22 -4.77
C PHE A 596 -10.97 -2.70 -4.44
N THR A 597 -9.96 -3.57 -4.55
CA THR A 597 -8.58 -3.28 -4.16
C THR A 597 -7.96 -2.17 -5.00
N GLN A 598 -8.23 -2.19 -6.31
CA GLN A 598 -7.67 -1.28 -7.32
C GLN A 598 -8.77 -0.77 -8.24
N SER A 599 -8.51 0.33 -8.96
CA SER A 599 -9.48 0.91 -9.88
C SER A 599 -8.81 1.45 -11.14
N TYR A 600 -9.37 1.12 -12.30
CA TYR A 600 -9.10 1.89 -13.52
C TYR A 600 -9.50 3.36 -13.32
N THR A 601 -8.95 4.22 -14.16
CA THR A 601 -8.93 5.68 -13.94
C THR A 601 -9.27 6.45 -15.20
N TYR A 602 -9.38 7.77 -15.09
CA TYR A 602 -9.51 8.63 -16.27
C TYR A 602 -8.18 9.01 -16.92
N PHE A 603 -7.09 8.36 -16.54
CA PHE A 603 -5.74 8.74 -16.94
C PHE A 603 -5.60 8.96 -18.46
N THR A 604 -6.13 8.04 -19.28
CA THR A 604 -6.10 8.10 -20.76
C THR A 604 -6.77 9.33 -21.36
N TRP A 605 -7.70 9.96 -20.63
CA TRP A 605 -8.41 11.18 -21.04
C TRP A 605 -7.96 12.43 -20.26
N ARG A 606 -6.76 12.41 -19.68
CA ARG A 606 -6.09 13.58 -19.10
C ARG A 606 -4.79 13.76 -19.87
N ASN A 607 -4.68 14.83 -20.66
CA ASN A 607 -3.55 15.01 -21.58
C ASN A 607 -2.83 16.33 -21.35
N ASP A 608 -3.57 17.42 -21.11
CA ASP A 608 -2.95 18.71 -20.85
C ASP A 608 -2.48 18.85 -19.39
N LYS A 609 -1.53 19.76 -19.14
CA LYS A 609 -0.89 19.95 -17.81
C LYS A 609 -1.92 20.18 -16.72
N ALA A 610 -2.91 21.05 -16.95
CA ALA A 610 -3.94 21.37 -15.96
C ALA A 610 -4.81 20.14 -15.61
N GLU A 611 -5.18 19.35 -16.60
CA GLU A 611 -5.97 18.13 -16.43
C GLU A 611 -5.21 17.08 -15.61
N LEU A 612 -3.95 16.83 -16.00
CA LEU A 612 -3.07 15.88 -15.31
C LEU A 612 -2.74 16.34 -13.89
N ALA A 613 -2.40 17.62 -13.70
CA ALA A 613 -2.12 18.20 -12.40
C ALA A 613 -3.32 18.06 -11.44
N ALA A 614 -4.52 18.42 -11.90
CA ALA A 614 -5.74 18.31 -11.10
C ALA A 614 -6.03 16.85 -10.75
N TYR A 615 -5.94 15.94 -11.73
CA TYR A 615 -6.28 14.54 -11.51
C TYR A 615 -5.27 13.81 -10.62
N LEU A 616 -3.96 14.04 -10.83
CA LEU A 616 -2.91 13.50 -9.96
C LEU A 616 -3.10 13.97 -8.53
N SER A 617 -3.35 15.27 -8.32
CA SER A 617 -3.58 15.84 -6.98
C SER A 617 -4.83 15.26 -6.32
N GLU A 618 -5.92 15.07 -7.07
CA GLU A 618 -7.15 14.46 -6.58
C GLU A 618 -6.90 13.04 -6.06
N VAL A 619 -6.28 12.18 -6.88
CA VAL A 619 -6.12 10.77 -6.52
C VAL A 619 -5.02 10.54 -5.50
N SER A 620 -3.99 11.41 -5.43
CA SER A 620 -2.87 11.30 -4.49
C SER A 620 -3.16 11.85 -3.09
N SER A 621 -4.28 12.55 -2.91
CA SER A 621 -4.62 13.24 -1.66
C SER A 621 -5.85 12.65 -0.98
N SER A 622 -5.90 12.76 0.35
CA SER A 622 -7.12 12.45 1.10
C SER A 622 -8.26 13.39 0.69
N PRO A 623 -9.50 12.89 0.62
CA PRO A 623 -9.94 11.57 1.07
C PRO A 623 -9.78 10.45 0.03
N ALA A 624 -9.58 10.74 -1.26
CA ALA A 624 -9.57 9.71 -2.30
C ALA A 624 -8.44 8.69 -2.08
N ALA A 625 -7.24 9.17 -1.74
CA ALA A 625 -6.07 8.32 -1.53
C ALA A 625 -6.24 7.28 -0.40
N ASP A 626 -7.18 7.50 0.53
CA ASP A 626 -7.44 6.63 1.68
C ASP A 626 -8.19 5.35 1.33
N PHE A 627 -8.82 5.27 0.16
CA PHE A 627 -9.59 4.09 -0.25
C PHE A 627 -9.47 3.76 -1.75
N PHE A 628 -9.08 4.71 -2.59
CA PHE A 628 -8.98 4.58 -4.05
C PHE A 628 -7.51 4.41 -4.45
N ARG A 629 -7.18 3.25 -5.02
CA ARG A 629 -5.85 2.99 -5.60
C ARG A 629 -5.92 3.11 -7.13
N PRO A 630 -5.43 4.22 -7.71
CA PRO A 630 -5.51 4.47 -9.15
C PRO A 630 -4.57 3.54 -9.91
N HIS A 631 -5.10 2.82 -10.89
CA HIS A 631 -4.34 1.99 -11.83
C HIS A 631 -4.24 2.69 -13.19
N PHE A 632 -3.04 3.11 -13.55
CA PHE A 632 -2.78 3.88 -14.77
C PHE A 632 -2.40 2.96 -15.93
N PHE A 633 -3.42 2.33 -16.54
CA PHE A 633 -3.24 1.72 -17.85
C PHE A 633 -3.03 2.81 -18.92
N VAL A 634 -1.96 2.67 -19.71
CA VAL A 634 -1.63 3.64 -20.79
C VAL A 634 -2.48 3.45 -22.03
N ASN A 635 -2.94 2.21 -22.25
CA ASN A 635 -3.88 1.78 -23.28
C ASN A 635 -4.63 0.54 -22.78
N THR A 636 -5.72 0.18 -23.46
CA THR A 636 -6.43 -1.10 -23.26
C THR A 636 -6.93 -1.59 -24.62
N PRO A 637 -7.38 -2.84 -24.78
CA PRO A 637 -7.95 -3.31 -26.04
C PRO A 637 -9.16 -2.48 -26.53
N ASP A 638 -9.81 -1.73 -25.63
CA ASP A 638 -10.94 -0.85 -25.89
C ASP A 638 -10.58 0.64 -26.03
N ILE A 639 -9.36 1.02 -25.64
CA ILE A 639 -8.92 2.41 -25.54
C ILE A 639 -7.52 2.51 -26.17
N ASN A 640 -7.51 2.93 -27.43
CA ASN A 640 -6.41 3.56 -28.15
C ASN A 640 -6.58 5.10 -28.02
N PRO A 641 -5.97 5.73 -26.99
CA PRO A 641 -6.20 7.14 -26.68
C PRO A 641 -5.90 8.05 -27.87
N TYR A 642 -6.75 9.06 -28.12
CA TYR A 642 -6.55 10.00 -29.23
C TYR A 642 -5.16 10.64 -29.27
N PHE A 643 -4.58 10.94 -28.11
CA PHE A 643 -3.23 11.47 -28.03
C PHE A 643 -2.17 10.55 -28.68
N LEU A 644 -2.29 9.23 -28.53
CA LEU A 644 -1.33 8.28 -29.09
C LEU A 644 -1.47 8.12 -30.62
N GLN A 645 -2.67 8.33 -31.16
CA GLN A 645 -2.97 8.12 -32.58
C GLN A 645 -2.14 9.00 -33.53
N THR A 646 -1.65 10.16 -33.05
CA THR A 646 -0.94 11.15 -33.88
C THR A 646 0.41 11.61 -33.32
N SER A 647 0.77 11.21 -32.09
CA SER A 647 1.99 11.69 -31.41
C SER A 647 3.25 10.92 -31.74
N GLY A 648 3.14 9.78 -32.43
CA GLY A 648 4.28 8.90 -32.74
C GLY A 648 4.99 8.38 -31.48
N ARG A 649 6.19 7.82 -31.66
CA ARG A 649 7.00 7.25 -30.56
C ARG A 649 7.16 8.18 -29.34
N PRO A 650 7.43 9.50 -29.49
CA PRO A 650 7.50 10.43 -28.35
C PRO A 650 6.26 10.41 -27.45
N GLY A 651 5.05 10.33 -28.03
CA GLY A 651 3.83 10.28 -27.25
C GLY A 651 3.72 9.03 -26.36
N PHE A 652 4.14 7.87 -26.87
CA PHE A 652 4.18 6.62 -26.08
C PHE A 652 5.17 6.73 -24.91
N LEU A 653 6.34 7.33 -25.13
CA LEU A 653 7.31 7.61 -24.06
C LEU A 653 6.73 8.54 -22.98
N ILE A 654 6.05 9.61 -23.38
CA ILE A 654 5.39 10.55 -22.47
C ILE A 654 4.35 9.82 -21.61
N ARG A 655 3.46 9.03 -22.23
CA ARG A 655 2.40 8.31 -21.51
C ARG A 655 2.96 7.23 -20.58
N ALA A 656 4.01 6.52 -21.00
CA ALA A 656 4.71 5.56 -20.15
C ALA A 656 5.29 6.24 -18.91
N ALA A 657 6.02 7.35 -19.06
CA ALA A 657 6.60 8.08 -17.94
C ALA A 657 5.55 8.65 -16.99
N LEU A 658 4.48 9.26 -17.52
CA LEU A 658 3.37 9.78 -16.69
C LEU A 658 2.72 8.69 -15.85
N ALA A 659 2.44 7.52 -16.44
CA ALA A 659 1.84 6.39 -15.74
C ALA A 659 2.81 5.79 -14.70
N ALA A 660 4.01 5.46 -15.13
CA ALA A 660 5.04 4.78 -14.35
C ALA A 660 5.57 5.63 -13.18
N LEU A 661 5.60 6.95 -13.30
CA LEU A 661 6.11 7.83 -12.24
C LEU A 661 4.97 8.42 -11.39
N GLY A 662 3.78 8.61 -11.97
CA GLY A 662 2.63 9.21 -11.28
C GLY A 662 2.00 8.31 -10.22
N ALA A 663 1.86 7.00 -10.48
CA ALA A 663 1.16 6.07 -9.59
C ALA A 663 1.98 4.82 -9.26
N GLY A 664 1.68 4.18 -8.11
CA GLY A 664 2.26 2.87 -7.76
C GLY A 664 1.77 1.73 -8.68
N LEU A 665 0.62 1.89 -9.32
CA LEU A 665 0.02 0.90 -10.22
C LEU A 665 -0.05 1.46 -11.64
N TRP A 666 0.51 0.72 -12.59
CA TRP A 666 0.38 1.03 -14.01
C TRP A 666 0.33 -0.23 -14.85
N GLY A 667 -0.22 -0.10 -16.07
CA GLY A 667 -0.43 -1.24 -16.94
C GLY A 667 -0.27 -0.91 -18.41
N VAL A 668 0.06 -1.92 -19.19
CA VAL A 668 0.28 -1.84 -20.63
C VAL A 668 -0.47 -2.99 -21.31
N TYR A 669 -1.22 -2.70 -22.38
CA TYR A 669 -1.74 -3.71 -23.30
C TYR A 669 -0.77 -3.90 -24.47
N SER A 670 -0.45 -5.16 -24.77
CA SER A 670 0.52 -5.58 -25.79
C SER A 670 0.30 -4.90 -27.13
N GLY A 671 1.37 -4.37 -27.71
CA GLY A 671 1.36 -3.52 -28.90
C GLY A 671 1.72 -2.07 -28.59
N PHE A 672 1.53 -1.61 -27.35
CA PHE A 672 1.99 -0.30 -26.89
C PHE A 672 3.50 -0.15 -26.99
N GLU A 673 4.26 -1.20 -26.66
CA GLU A 673 5.72 -1.18 -26.76
C GLU A 673 6.21 -1.03 -28.20
N LEU A 674 5.38 -1.38 -29.18
CA LEU A 674 5.63 -1.21 -30.62
C LEU A 674 5.08 0.11 -31.16
N CYS A 675 4.53 0.95 -30.28
CA CYS A 675 3.84 2.19 -30.64
C CYS A 675 2.67 1.98 -31.62
N GLU A 676 1.95 0.86 -31.52
CA GLU A 676 0.74 0.62 -32.33
C GLU A 676 -0.34 1.67 -31.97
N ALA A 677 -0.74 2.46 -32.96
CA ALA A 677 -1.65 3.59 -32.75
C ALA A 677 -2.77 3.71 -33.78
N ALA A 678 -2.81 2.83 -34.80
CA ALA A 678 -3.78 2.90 -35.89
C ALA A 678 -5.22 2.75 -35.35
N PRO A 679 -6.10 3.75 -35.52
CA PRO A 679 -7.45 3.71 -35.00
C PRO A 679 -8.46 3.29 -36.09
N LEU A 680 -9.60 2.76 -35.66
CA LEU A 680 -10.82 2.89 -36.45
C LEU A 680 -11.14 4.40 -36.56
N PRO A 681 -11.35 4.95 -37.77
CA PRO A 681 -11.45 6.40 -37.96
C PRO A 681 -12.47 7.07 -37.03
N GLY A 682 -12.02 8.09 -36.29
CA GLY A 682 -12.85 8.87 -35.36
C GLY A 682 -13.24 8.13 -34.07
N ARG A 683 -12.54 7.04 -33.73
CA ARG A 683 -12.80 6.24 -32.53
C ARG A 683 -11.53 5.98 -31.73
N GLU A 684 -11.69 5.61 -30.48
CA GLU A 684 -10.61 5.10 -29.62
C GLU A 684 -10.44 3.58 -29.76
N GLU A 685 -11.07 2.96 -30.75
CA GLU A 685 -10.92 1.53 -31.04
C GLU A 685 -9.71 1.32 -31.96
N TYR A 686 -8.89 0.31 -31.69
CA TYR A 686 -7.81 -0.09 -32.60
C TYR A 686 -8.37 -0.57 -33.95
N LEU A 687 -7.71 -0.18 -35.04
CA LEU A 687 -7.88 -0.83 -36.34
C LEU A 687 -7.37 -2.27 -36.25
N ASP A 688 -8.10 -3.21 -36.86
CA ASP A 688 -7.78 -4.64 -36.85
C ASP A 688 -7.60 -5.17 -35.41
N SER A 689 -8.53 -4.78 -34.54
CA SER A 689 -8.47 -5.03 -33.10
C SER A 689 -8.32 -6.52 -32.79
N GLU A 690 -7.30 -6.85 -32.01
CA GLU A 690 -7.00 -8.19 -31.49
C GLU A 690 -8.18 -8.82 -30.70
N LYS A 691 -9.17 -8.03 -30.28
CA LYS A 691 -10.42 -8.54 -29.72
C LYS A 691 -11.21 -9.41 -30.70
N TYR A 692 -11.07 -9.20 -32.01
CA TYR A 692 -11.87 -9.90 -33.03
C TYR A 692 -11.02 -10.71 -34.01
N GLU A 693 -9.69 -10.64 -33.93
CA GLU A 693 -8.78 -11.37 -34.80
C GLU A 693 -7.48 -11.78 -34.08
N LEU A 694 -6.72 -12.67 -34.70
CA LEU A 694 -5.37 -13.02 -34.23
C LEU A 694 -4.38 -11.95 -34.66
N ARG A 695 -3.59 -11.41 -33.73
CA ARG A 695 -2.67 -10.29 -34.01
C ARG A 695 -1.21 -10.69 -33.82
N GLN A 696 -0.57 -11.02 -34.93
CA GLN A 696 0.85 -11.36 -34.97
C GLN A 696 1.72 -10.10 -34.91
N ARG A 697 2.81 -10.15 -34.13
CA ARG A 697 3.69 -9.01 -33.88
C ARG A 697 5.16 -9.42 -33.93
N ASP A 698 6.00 -8.57 -34.50
CA ASP A 698 7.44 -8.61 -34.29
C ASP A 698 7.79 -7.79 -33.05
N TRP A 699 8.03 -8.48 -31.93
CA TRP A 699 8.28 -7.87 -30.63
C TRP A 699 9.62 -7.11 -30.54
N HIS A 700 10.49 -7.24 -31.54
CA HIS A 700 11.79 -6.59 -31.61
C HIS A 700 11.88 -5.61 -32.80
N ALA A 701 10.75 -5.27 -33.43
CA ALA A 701 10.70 -4.31 -34.50
C ALA A 701 11.40 -2.99 -34.12
N GLU A 702 12.08 -2.39 -35.09
CA GLU A 702 12.78 -1.11 -34.90
C GLU A 702 11.82 -0.01 -34.42
N GLY A 703 12.30 0.87 -33.54
CA GLY A 703 11.49 1.97 -33.00
C GLY A 703 10.63 1.62 -31.79
N ASN A 704 10.64 0.35 -31.33
CA ASN A 704 9.98 -0.03 -30.08
C ASN A 704 10.52 0.74 -28.85
N ILE A 705 9.78 0.67 -27.74
CA ILE A 705 10.10 1.35 -26.47
C ILE A 705 10.30 0.36 -25.30
N ARG A 706 10.67 -0.89 -25.60
CA ARG A 706 10.81 -1.94 -24.56
C ARG A 706 11.90 -1.60 -23.54
N ALA A 707 13.00 -1.01 -24.00
CA ALA A 707 14.11 -0.62 -23.13
C ALA A 707 13.71 0.48 -22.15
N GLU A 708 12.91 1.45 -22.60
CA GLU A 708 12.40 2.54 -21.78
C GLU A 708 11.38 2.05 -20.75
N ILE A 709 10.49 1.13 -21.15
CA ILE A 709 9.58 0.45 -20.21
C ILE A 709 10.37 -0.33 -19.15
N ALA A 710 11.37 -1.11 -19.57
CA ALA A 710 12.25 -1.84 -18.65
C ALA A 710 12.94 -0.89 -17.67
N ARG A 711 13.47 0.23 -18.15
CA ARG A 711 14.14 1.21 -17.31
C ARG A 711 13.19 1.89 -16.32
N LEU A 712 11.99 2.27 -16.75
CA LEU A 712 10.98 2.85 -15.86
C LEU A 712 10.58 1.87 -14.75
N ASN A 713 10.40 0.58 -15.07
CA ASN A 713 10.10 -0.45 -14.07
C ASN A 713 11.27 -0.71 -13.10
N GLN A 714 12.52 -0.65 -13.58
CA GLN A 714 13.69 -0.71 -12.70
C GLN A 714 13.73 0.47 -11.72
N ILE A 715 13.52 1.69 -12.24
CA ILE A 715 13.47 2.93 -11.44
C ILE A 715 12.40 2.83 -10.35
N ARG A 716 11.19 2.40 -10.72
CA ARG A 716 10.07 2.21 -9.79
C ARG A 716 10.39 1.23 -8.67
N ARG A 717 10.99 0.08 -8.99
CA ARG A 717 11.36 -0.94 -8.00
C ARG A 717 12.44 -0.47 -7.02
N ALA A 718 13.38 0.34 -7.50
CA ALA A 718 14.48 0.88 -6.71
C ALA A 718 14.10 2.11 -5.85
N ASN A 719 12.90 2.66 -6.01
CA ASN A 719 12.50 3.91 -5.36
C ASN A 719 11.13 3.78 -4.67
N PRO A 720 11.10 3.55 -3.34
CA PRO A 720 9.87 3.43 -2.55
C PRO A 720 8.86 4.57 -2.74
N ALA A 721 9.30 5.79 -3.02
CA ALA A 721 8.42 6.93 -3.29
C ALA A 721 7.54 6.73 -4.53
N LEU A 722 7.96 5.90 -5.48
CA LEU A 722 7.20 5.58 -6.69
C LEU A 722 6.25 4.39 -6.50
N GLN A 723 6.26 3.73 -5.34
CA GLN A 723 5.51 2.50 -5.05
C GLN A 723 4.12 2.76 -4.44
N SER A 724 3.68 4.02 -4.43
CA SER A 724 2.35 4.44 -4.03
C SER A 724 1.88 5.57 -4.93
N HIS A 725 0.58 5.81 -5.04
CA HIS A 725 0.04 7.03 -5.66
C HIS A 725 0.12 8.25 -4.73
N ARG A 726 0.40 8.05 -3.44
CA ARG A 726 0.57 9.12 -2.44
C ARG A 726 1.94 9.81 -2.56
N GLY A 727 2.12 10.87 -1.78
CA GLY A 727 3.40 11.56 -1.63
C GLY A 727 3.78 12.43 -2.82
N LEU A 728 2.88 12.62 -3.78
CA LEU A 728 3.05 13.46 -4.96
C LEU A 728 2.83 14.93 -4.61
N THR A 729 3.74 15.79 -5.05
CA THR A 729 3.60 17.25 -5.00
C THR A 729 4.04 17.85 -6.32
N LEU A 730 3.16 18.67 -6.90
CA LEU A 730 3.44 19.38 -8.13
C LEU A 730 4.51 20.45 -7.92
N VAL A 731 5.38 20.62 -8.91
CA VAL A 731 6.44 21.62 -8.94
C VAL A 731 6.20 22.50 -10.15
N ASP A 732 6.35 23.81 -9.98
CA ASP A 732 6.28 24.72 -11.13
C ASP A 732 7.49 24.48 -12.05
N SER A 733 7.21 24.47 -13.35
CA SER A 733 8.17 24.26 -14.42
C SER A 733 8.41 25.53 -15.24
N GLY A 734 7.62 26.59 -15.02
CA GLY A 734 7.62 27.79 -15.86
C GLY A 734 7.16 27.55 -17.31
N ASN A 735 6.66 26.35 -17.63
CA ASN A 735 6.21 25.97 -18.97
C ASN A 735 4.92 25.14 -18.89
N ASP A 736 3.86 25.56 -19.59
CA ASP A 736 2.56 24.88 -19.60
C ASP A 736 2.55 23.55 -20.36
N ARG A 737 3.59 23.27 -21.13
CA ARG A 737 3.83 21.98 -21.80
C ARG A 737 4.74 21.06 -21.01
N VAL A 738 5.17 21.44 -19.80
CA VAL A 738 6.00 20.57 -18.94
C VAL A 738 5.32 20.37 -17.59
N LEU A 739 5.01 19.12 -17.27
CA LEU A 739 4.55 18.70 -15.95
C LEU A 739 5.76 18.30 -15.11
N ALA A 740 5.96 18.96 -13.97
CA ALA A 740 6.99 18.58 -13.00
C ALA A 740 6.34 18.25 -11.65
N PHE A 741 6.85 17.22 -10.99
CA PHE A 741 6.41 16.82 -9.66
C PHE A 741 7.51 16.03 -8.96
N TYR A 742 7.55 16.08 -7.63
CA TYR A 742 8.28 15.08 -6.86
C TYR A 742 7.31 14.14 -6.16
N LYS A 743 7.81 12.93 -5.89
CA LYS A 743 7.19 11.98 -4.99
C LYS A 743 8.13 11.69 -3.84
N SER A 744 7.59 11.58 -2.63
CA SER A 744 8.37 11.25 -1.44
C SER A 744 7.67 10.25 -0.54
N THR A 745 8.47 9.42 0.15
CA THR A 745 7.99 8.64 1.29
C THR A 745 7.64 9.58 2.45
N PRO A 746 6.77 9.18 3.40
CA PRO A 746 6.34 10.06 4.50
C PRO A 746 7.49 10.68 5.31
N GLY A 747 8.56 9.92 5.58
CA GLY A 747 9.78 10.42 6.25
C GLY A 747 10.76 11.19 5.36
N HIS A 748 10.45 11.34 4.06
CA HIS A 748 11.32 11.86 3.00
C HIS A 748 12.63 11.07 2.81
N GLY A 749 12.66 9.80 3.22
CA GLY A 749 13.76 8.86 2.99
C GLY A 749 14.12 8.62 1.54
N ASN A 750 13.11 8.57 0.68
CA ASN A 750 13.27 8.49 -0.76
C ASN A 750 12.48 9.63 -1.39
N VAL A 751 13.15 10.46 -2.20
CA VAL A 751 12.54 11.57 -2.93
C VAL A 751 12.93 11.45 -4.40
N VAL A 752 11.94 11.34 -5.27
CA VAL A 752 12.13 11.27 -6.73
C VAL A 752 11.47 12.48 -7.37
N LEU A 753 12.24 13.26 -8.13
CA LEU A 753 11.76 14.40 -8.91
C LEU A 753 11.67 14.00 -10.39
N ALA A 754 10.54 14.29 -11.04
CA ALA A 754 10.34 14.05 -12.47
C ALA A 754 9.91 15.35 -13.17
N ALA A 755 10.42 15.55 -14.39
CA ALA A 755 9.96 16.59 -15.32
C ALA A 755 9.65 15.93 -16.65
N ILE A 756 8.43 16.14 -17.18
CA ILE A 756 7.89 15.43 -18.33
C ILE A 756 7.27 16.45 -19.30
N SER A 757 7.75 16.46 -20.55
CA SER A 757 7.15 17.19 -21.67
C SER A 757 5.82 16.53 -22.04
N LEU A 758 4.81 17.35 -22.30
CA LEU A 758 3.51 16.95 -22.83
C LEU A 758 3.41 17.23 -24.33
N ASP A 759 4.44 17.84 -24.93
CA ASP A 759 4.54 18.08 -26.37
C ASP A 759 5.42 16.98 -27.00
N PRO A 760 4.85 16.12 -27.86
CA PRO A 760 5.59 15.04 -28.53
C PRO A 760 6.35 15.53 -29.77
N PHE A 761 6.24 16.80 -30.17
CA PHE A 761 6.76 17.29 -31.45
C PHE A 761 7.93 18.26 -31.30
N ASN A 762 7.96 19.07 -30.24
CA ASN A 762 8.95 20.15 -30.10
C ASN A 762 9.79 20.02 -28.81
N PRO A 763 11.05 20.47 -28.82
CA PRO A 763 11.82 20.72 -27.61
C PRO A 763 11.11 21.68 -26.65
N GLN A 764 11.08 21.34 -25.36
CA GLN A 764 10.44 22.14 -24.33
C GLN A 764 11.45 22.57 -23.25
N PRO A 765 11.76 23.87 -23.14
CA PRO A 765 12.57 24.37 -22.02
C PRO A 765 11.73 24.36 -20.74
N ALA A 766 12.36 24.07 -19.60
CA ALA A 766 11.73 24.11 -18.30
C ALA A 766 12.69 24.63 -17.24
N ARG A 767 12.11 25.28 -16.24
CA ARG A 767 12.79 25.73 -15.03
C ARG A 767 12.11 25.09 -13.83
N ILE A 768 12.83 24.22 -13.12
CA ILE A 768 12.31 23.52 -11.94
C ILE A 768 12.99 24.02 -10.67
N GLU A 769 12.23 24.05 -9.58
CA GLU A 769 12.77 24.33 -8.25
C GLU A 769 13.24 23.03 -7.56
N ALA A 770 14.51 23.01 -7.15
CA ALA A 770 15.05 21.98 -6.28
C ALA A 770 14.39 22.08 -4.90
N PRO A 771 13.81 21.00 -4.37
CA PRO A 771 13.02 21.05 -3.13
C PRO A 771 13.89 21.06 -1.86
N LEU A 772 14.78 22.05 -1.74
CA LEU A 772 15.74 22.21 -0.64
C LEU A 772 15.05 22.23 0.74
N TRP A 773 13.86 22.82 0.84
CA TRP A 773 13.07 22.90 2.07
C TRP A 773 12.65 21.52 2.60
N LEU A 774 12.42 20.52 1.72
CA LEU A 774 12.12 19.16 2.14
C LEU A 774 13.30 18.51 2.89
N PHE A 775 14.50 19.03 2.72
CA PHE A 775 15.72 18.55 3.38
C PHE A 775 16.21 19.51 4.46
N GLY A 776 15.42 20.53 4.83
CA GLY A 776 15.80 21.55 5.80
C GLY A 776 16.98 22.42 5.34
N GLN A 777 17.24 22.48 4.03
CA GLN A 777 18.31 23.30 3.45
C GLN A 777 17.77 24.69 3.08
N PRO A 778 18.59 25.76 3.23
CA PRO A 778 18.25 27.08 2.70
C PRO A 778 18.26 27.08 1.16
N ASP A 779 17.69 28.11 0.54
CA ASP A 779 17.61 28.25 -0.93
C ASP A 779 18.99 28.31 -1.64
N THR A 780 20.07 28.57 -0.89
CA THR A 780 21.47 28.56 -1.35
C THR A 780 22.18 27.23 -1.05
N GLY A 781 21.49 26.26 -0.45
CA GLY A 781 22.04 24.97 -0.06
C GLY A 781 22.31 24.05 -1.25
N ALA A 782 22.71 22.82 -0.92
CA ALA A 782 23.10 21.80 -1.91
C ALA A 782 22.30 20.50 -1.74
N LEU A 783 22.01 19.84 -2.86
CA LEU A 783 21.47 18.47 -2.90
C LEU A 783 22.33 17.60 -3.82
N ALA A 784 22.47 16.32 -3.46
CA ALA A 784 22.91 15.31 -4.39
C ALA A 784 21.70 14.91 -5.27
N ALA A 785 21.89 14.92 -6.58
CA ALA A 785 20.87 14.55 -7.55
C ALA A 785 21.44 13.46 -8.47
N GLU A 786 20.87 12.27 -8.39
CA GLU A 786 21.23 11.14 -9.23
C GLU A 786 20.25 11.05 -10.41
N ASP A 787 20.74 11.22 -11.64
CA ASP A 787 19.96 11.04 -12.86
C ASP A 787 19.69 9.55 -13.06
N LEU A 788 18.43 9.17 -12.87
CA LEU A 788 17.99 7.79 -12.90
C LEU A 788 17.86 7.23 -14.32
N LEU A 789 18.02 8.05 -15.37
CA LEU A 789 18.02 7.58 -16.77
C LEU A 789 19.44 7.44 -17.32
N ALA A 790 20.33 8.38 -17.01
CA ALA A 790 21.71 8.41 -17.50
C ALA A 790 22.75 7.84 -16.51
N GLU A 791 22.33 7.42 -15.31
CA GLU A 791 23.19 6.88 -14.23
C GLU A 791 24.34 7.82 -13.82
N GLY A 792 24.10 9.13 -13.90
CA GLY A 792 25.02 10.18 -13.45
C GLY A 792 24.63 10.73 -12.07
N ARG A 793 25.60 11.27 -11.33
CA ARG A 793 25.36 11.98 -10.07
C ARG A 793 25.93 13.39 -10.14
N ASP A 794 25.09 14.37 -9.84
CA ASP A 794 25.45 15.79 -9.79
C ASP A 794 25.17 16.38 -8.41
N THR A 795 25.85 17.49 -8.10
CA THR A 795 25.51 18.32 -6.94
C THR A 795 24.78 19.57 -7.40
N TRP A 796 23.51 19.71 -7.01
CA TRP A 796 22.69 20.87 -7.32
C TRP A 796 22.89 21.96 -6.28
N GLN A 797 23.49 23.08 -6.68
CA GLN A 797 23.79 24.23 -5.83
C GLN A 797 22.75 25.35 -6.00
N GLY A 798 21.91 25.57 -5.02
CA GLY A 798 20.84 26.57 -5.04
C GLY A 798 19.53 26.07 -5.66
N LYS A 799 18.46 26.87 -5.50
CA LYS A 799 17.08 26.44 -5.75
C LYS A 799 16.69 26.19 -7.21
N THR A 800 17.30 26.83 -8.20
CA THR A 800 16.80 26.79 -9.59
C THR A 800 17.61 25.84 -10.48
N ARG A 801 16.92 25.00 -11.27
CA ARG A 801 17.52 24.22 -12.37
C ARG A 801 16.83 24.55 -13.69
N GLU A 802 17.61 24.73 -14.74
CA GLU A 802 17.13 24.86 -16.11
C GLU A 802 17.47 23.60 -16.91
N LEU A 803 16.53 23.17 -17.76
CA LEU A 803 16.72 22.02 -18.65
C LEU A 803 15.89 22.19 -19.91
N THR A 804 16.20 21.38 -20.93
CA THR A 804 15.37 21.24 -22.13
C THR A 804 15.05 19.77 -22.34
N LEU A 805 13.77 19.45 -22.51
CA LEU A 805 13.25 18.12 -22.81
C LEU A 805 13.07 18.01 -24.33
N LEU A 806 13.62 16.96 -24.93
CA LEU A 806 13.55 16.73 -26.38
C LEU A 806 12.47 15.67 -26.69
N PRO A 807 11.86 15.65 -27.88
CA PRO A 807 10.86 14.63 -28.22
C PRO A 807 11.33 13.17 -28.07
N ASP A 808 12.60 12.88 -28.36
CA ASP A 808 13.22 11.57 -28.20
C ASP A 808 13.62 11.26 -26.74
N GLN A 809 13.69 12.28 -25.88
CA GLN A 809 13.94 12.19 -24.44
C GLN A 809 12.96 13.09 -23.67
N PRO A 810 11.65 12.79 -23.69
CA PRO A 810 10.63 13.75 -23.26
C PRO A 810 10.51 13.85 -21.74
N TYR A 811 11.32 13.14 -20.96
CA TYR A 811 11.30 13.19 -19.51
C TYR A 811 12.69 13.03 -18.90
N ARG A 812 12.86 13.60 -17.70
CA ARG A 812 14.03 13.41 -16.84
C ARG A 812 13.59 13.08 -15.42
N VAL A 813 14.37 12.24 -14.75
CA VAL A 813 14.01 11.69 -13.44
C VAL A 813 15.25 11.65 -12.56
N TRP A 814 15.14 12.23 -11.36
CA TRP A 814 16.25 12.27 -10.40
C TRP A 814 15.84 11.71 -9.05
N ARG A 815 16.74 10.96 -8.41
CA ARG A 815 16.68 10.70 -6.97
C ARG A 815 17.44 11.80 -6.25
N LEU A 816 16.81 12.41 -5.25
CA LEU A 816 17.38 13.52 -4.47
C LEU A 816 17.73 13.06 -3.06
N SER A 817 18.92 13.44 -2.58
CA SER A 817 19.37 13.18 -1.22
C SER A 817 20.32 14.29 -0.73
N LEU A 818 20.67 14.28 0.56
CA LEU A 818 21.66 15.22 1.10
C LEU A 818 23.11 14.79 0.82
N ARG A 819 23.40 13.48 0.72
CA ARG A 819 24.78 12.96 0.75
C ARG A 819 25.08 11.84 -0.26
N GLY A 820 24.20 11.62 -1.24
CA GLY A 820 24.40 10.67 -2.34
C GLY A 820 23.72 9.34 -2.11
#